data_AF-A0A7C9TW04-F1
#
_entry.id   AF-A0A7C9TW04-F1
#
_cell.length_a   1.000
_cell.length_b   1.000
_cell.length_c   1.000
_cell.angle_alpha   90.00
_cell.angle_beta   90.00
_cell.angle_gamma   90.00
#
_symmetry.space_group_name_H-M   'P 1'
#
loop_
_entity.id
_entity.type
_entity.pdbx_description
1 polymer ?
#
loop_
_entity_poly.entity_id
_entity_poly.type
_entity_poly.pdbx_seq_one_letter_code
_entity_poly.pdbx_strand_id
1 'polypeptide(L)'
;MGVNLFDANFYRSVNSDLTQLTDEQAFQHLQVFGLREGRRFSPYADLDLYRNSNPDLGAAGLTTNRQLFDHLQEFGAIEGRLFSSVFDVNFYRSSNPDLQAAGLDNKQLLEHFQIFGINEGRVASGRFDISFYLNNNPDLSQAGFNNQQTLEHYVLFGIREGRLAAPGIPGIPGEPSQPGSDINTAFDVGVLGNSRSFSDSISQTNPSDLYRFSLNAPATVNLILEGAGNFNLIQDINGNNIVDESGTEVTFSGLFLPIPDEIIRSATPIANSTNQEPGEISGILPVGTYFVQVENGFEEIQGLRNYNLTLAATPSGLPTDNAGNTLARALDLGVIQDNQANIAFSDFVGLGDRNDIYRFTLDEPATVNLAIAGLSTGVEFMLLEDRSGDGAIDVTDIAGQRDDIITSISEESAFSGAIAEDLPVGTYYVRVASEQDTNYNLSLSTTPFTPPPDNAGNSIPTARDLGVLTNSQTLSDALGFIDPTDFYRFTLENTSRITLSLSGLSSQPDFLSTFTSVDIIQDTNGNGEVDFDPSLSEVINGVSGFEDSVVQSLLPGTYYLRLSHGGTLTSFNYNLTVEAIPFIPPPDNAGNTPSEAREVDILTGSQTFDDFVGGVDRQDLYRFTLENSSVVSLVLDGVSDFTNLILIQDLNGNSRAELNETITADGASSSSPGIIQQTLEAGIYFVEVEASGGDTDYSLTLSV
;
A
#
# COMPACT_ATOMS: atom_id res chain seq x y z
N MET A 1 63.07 17.99 -17.07
CA MET A 1 63.23 16.58 -16.69
C MET A 1 62.01 16.24 -15.84
N GLY A 2 61.23 15.23 -16.23
CA GLY A 2 59.97 14.87 -15.56
C GLY A 2 60.15 14.57 -14.08
N VAL A 3 59.04 14.57 -13.35
CA VAL A 3 59.01 14.26 -11.92
C VAL A 3 59.12 12.75 -11.73
N ASN A 4 60.04 12.30 -10.86
CA ASN A 4 60.13 10.89 -10.51
C ASN A 4 59.07 10.55 -9.45
N LEU A 5 58.06 9.78 -9.85
CA LEU A 5 57.00 9.30 -8.97
C LEU A 5 57.10 7.81 -8.68
N PHE A 6 58.05 7.12 -9.31
CA PHE A 6 58.25 5.68 -9.14
C PHE A 6 59.10 5.40 -7.90
N ASP A 7 58.54 4.59 -7.00
CA ASP A 7 59.27 4.05 -5.85
C ASP A 7 59.52 2.55 -6.07
N ALA A 8 60.77 2.20 -6.39
CA ALA A 8 61.16 0.83 -6.67
C ALA A 8 61.05 -0.09 -5.44
N ASN A 9 61.25 0.44 -4.23
CA ASN A 9 61.15 -0.35 -3.00
C ASN A 9 59.69 -0.67 -2.70
N PHE A 10 58.82 0.34 -2.77
CA PHE A 10 57.38 0.17 -2.62
C PHE A 10 56.82 -0.74 -3.72
N TYR A 11 57.21 -0.54 -4.97
CA TYR A 11 56.73 -1.36 -6.08
C TYR A 11 57.07 -2.84 -5.89
N ARG A 12 58.27 -3.16 -5.39
CA ARG A 12 58.64 -4.54 -5.03
C ARG A 12 57.95 -5.05 -3.77
N SER A 13 57.70 -4.20 -2.78
CA SER A 13 57.07 -4.63 -1.53
C SER A 13 55.62 -5.05 -1.72
N VAL A 14 54.89 -4.36 -2.62
CA VAL A 14 53.49 -4.66 -2.93
C VAL A 14 53.33 -5.71 -4.04
N ASN A 15 54.41 -6.09 -4.72
CA ASN A 15 54.42 -7.10 -5.78
C ASN A 15 55.47 -8.18 -5.48
N SER A 16 55.05 -9.24 -4.79
CA SER A 16 55.93 -10.30 -4.30
C SER A 16 56.69 -11.05 -5.40
N ASP A 17 56.15 -11.06 -6.63
CA ASP A 17 56.77 -11.61 -7.84
C ASP A 17 58.00 -10.81 -8.32
N LEU A 18 58.20 -9.58 -7.85
CA LEU A 18 59.24 -8.66 -8.33
C LEU A 18 60.40 -8.46 -7.35
N THR A 19 60.40 -9.17 -6.21
CA THR A 19 61.35 -8.94 -5.09
C THR A 19 62.83 -9.05 -5.44
N GLN A 20 63.19 -9.74 -6.54
CA GLN A 20 64.57 -9.93 -7.00
C GLN A 20 65.02 -8.94 -8.09
N LEU A 21 64.14 -8.03 -8.54
CA LEU A 21 64.46 -7.08 -9.61
C LEU A 21 65.27 -5.89 -9.09
N THR A 22 66.29 -5.49 -9.86
CA THR A 22 66.96 -4.19 -9.68
C THR A 22 65.99 -3.03 -9.91
N ASP A 23 66.31 -1.82 -9.44
CA ASP A 23 65.44 -0.64 -9.62
C ASP A 23 65.13 -0.36 -11.10
N GLU A 24 66.13 -0.49 -11.97
CA GLU A 24 65.93 -0.35 -13.42
C GLU A 24 64.99 -1.44 -13.95
N GLN A 25 65.19 -2.70 -13.57
CA GLN A 25 64.30 -3.79 -14.02
C GLN A 25 62.88 -3.63 -13.49
N ALA A 26 62.71 -3.13 -12.27
CA ALA A 26 61.41 -2.85 -11.67
C ALA A 26 60.70 -1.70 -12.39
N PHE A 27 61.43 -0.65 -12.78
CA PHE A 27 60.88 0.45 -13.57
C PHE A 27 60.50 0.00 -14.99
N GLN A 28 61.34 -0.81 -15.64
CA GLN A 28 61.01 -1.42 -16.93
C GLN A 28 59.76 -2.31 -16.82
N HIS A 29 59.64 -3.09 -15.74
CA HIS A 29 58.44 -3.89 -15.49
C HIS A 29 57.18 -3.04 -15.33
N LEU A 30 57.25 -1.93 -14.58
CA LEU A 30 56.13 -0.99 -14.47
C LEU A 30 55.71 -0.47 -15.85
N GLN A 31 56.68 -0.02 -16.66
CA GLN A 31 56.41 0.58 -17.96
C GLN A 31 55.78 -0.39 -18.97
N VAL A 32 56.16 -1.67 -18.92
CA VAL A 32 55.71 -2.69 -19.89
C VAL A 32 54.44 -3.40 -19.41
N PHE A 33 54.35 -3.71 -18.11
CA PHE A 33 53.27 -4.54 -17.54
C PHE A 33 52.50 -3.79 -16.46
N GLY A 34 53.19 -3.23 -15.46
CA GLY A 34 52.56 -2.68 -14.26
C GLY A 34 51.49 -1.62 -14.50
N LEU A 35 51.73 -0.69 -15.43
CA LEU A 35 50.74 0.34 -15.78
C LEU A 35 49.49 -0.27 -16.43
N ARG A 36 49.65 -1.27 -17.30
CA ARG A 36 48.50 -1.95 -17.94
C ARG A 36 47.69 -2.76 -16.92
N GLU A 37 48.36 -3.32 -15.93
CA GLU A 37 47.76 -4.11 -14.85
C GLU A 37 47.22 -3.25 -13.70
N GLY A 38 47.44 -1.93 -13.73
CA GLY A 38 47.01 -1.02 -12.65
C GLY A 38 47.76 -1.22 -11.34
N ARG A 39 48.98 -1.80 -11.37
CA ARG A 39 49.77 -2.05 -10.16
C ARG A 39 50.17 -0.73 -9.50
N ARG A 40 50.00 -0.66 -8.18
CA ARG A 40 50.46 0.46 -7.35
C ARG A 40 51.99 0.59 -7.45
N PHE A 41 52.48 1.75 -7.87
CA PHE A 41 53.90 2.00 -8.16
C PHE A 41 54.54 3.07 -7.27
N SER A 42 53.74 3.70 -6.43
CA SER A 42 54.14 4.76 -5.53
C SER A 42 53.22 4.77 -4.33
N PRO A 43 53.74 5.03 -3.12
CA PRO A 43 52.89 5.37 -1.98
C PRO A 43 52.39 6.83 -2.06
N TYR A 44 52.92 7.63 -2.99
CA TYR A 44 52.65 9.06 -3.09
C TYR A 44 51.82 9.44 -4.32
N ALA A 45 51.47 8.49 -5.18
CA ALA A 45 50.71 8.75 -6.40
C ALA A 45 49.74 7.60 -6.71
N ASP A 46 48.51 7.97 -7.06
CA ASP A 46 47.44 7.07 -7.44
C ASP A 46 46.82 7.54 -8.77
N LEU A 47 46.92 6.71 -9.82
CA LEU A 47 46.38 7.05 -11.14
C LEU A 47 44.85 7.03 -11.18
N ASP A 48 44.20 6.29 -10.28
CA ASP A 48 42.75 6.27 -10.20
C ASP A 48 42.24 7.56 -9.56
N LEU A 49 42.88 8.01 -8.48
CA LEU A 49 42.62 9.33 -7.92
C LEU A 49 42.94 10.42 -8.94
N TYR A 50 44.09 10.34 -9.61
CA TYR A 50 44.49 11.34 -10.60
C TYR A 50 43.47 11.46 -11.74
N ARG A 51 42.95 10.34 -12.24
CA ARG A 51 41.89 10.33 -13.25
C ARG A 51 40.60 10.96 -12.72
N ASN A 52 40.17 10.56 -11.53
CA ASN A 52 38.86 10.95 -10.99
C ASN A 52 38.84 12.43 -10.55
N SER A 53 39.96 12.95 -10.04
CA SER A 53 40.08 14.35 -9.64
C SER A 53 40.35 15.31 -10.81
N ASN A 54 40.62 14.79 -12.02
CA ASN A 54 40.96 15.59 -13.19
C ASN A 54 40.18 15.11 -14.43
N PRO A 55 38.84 15.30 -14.46
CA PRO A 55 37.98 14.78 -15.53
C PRO A 55 38.30 15.36 -16.91
N ASP A 56 38.95 16.53 -16.97
CA ASP A 56 39.43 17.15 -18.21
C ASP A 56 40.46 16.28 -18.95
N LEU A 57 41.21 15.42 -18.24
CA LEU A 57 42.16 14.49 -18.87
C LEU A 57 41.42 13.41 -19.67
N GLY A 58 40.29 12.93 -19.16
CA GLY A 58 39.41 11.99 -19.87
C GLY A 58 38.82 12.63 -21.12
N ALA A 59 38.35 13.88 -21.01
CA ALA A 59 37.86 14.66 -22.16
C ALA A 59 38.95 14.93 -23.20
N ALA A 60 40.21 15.05 -22.79
CA ALA A 60 41.37 15.17 -23.66
C ALA A 60 41.86 13.83 -24.26
N GLY A 61 41.18 12.72 -23.97
CA GLY A 61 41.49 11.40 -24.53
C GLY A 61 42.58 10.60 -23.80
N LEU A 62 42.96 11.00 -22.58
CA LEU A 62 43.90 10.26 -21.73
C LEU A 62 43.12 9.21 -20.93
N THR A 63 42.86 8.08 -21.55
CA THR A 63 42.01 7.03 -20.96
C THR A 63 42.80 5.86 -20.36
N THR A 64 44.07 5.70 -20.73
CA THR A 64 44.92 4.60 -20.25
C THR A 64 45.84 5.02 -19.10
N ASN A 65 46.16 4.07 -18.21
CA ASN A 65 47.14 4.29 -17.13
C ASN A 65 48.51 4.74 -17.65
N ARG A 66 48.93 4.29 -18.85
CA ARG A 66 50.18 4.75 -19.46
C ARG A 66 50.13 6.23 -19.78
N GLN A 67 49.08 6.69 -20.44
CA GLN A 67 48.90 8.10 -20.79
C GLN A 67 48.80 8.97 -19.54
N LEU A 68 48.06 8.52 -18.52
CA LEU A 68 47.93 9.24 -17.26
C LEU A 68 49.25 9.30 -16.49
N PHE A 69 50.03 8.22 -16.47
CA PHE A 69 51.35 8.19 -15.86
C PHE A 69 52.31 9.17 -16.56
N ASP A 70 52.38 9.12 -17.89
CA ASP A 70 53.22 10.03 -18.68
C ASP A 70 52.82 11.49 -18.44
N HIS A 71 51.52 11.79 -18.50
CA HIS A 71 51.01 13.13 -18.23
C HIS A 71 51.29 13.59 -16.79
N LEU A 72 51.13 12.71 -15.81
CA LEU A 72 51.40 13.04 -14.41
C LEU A 72 52.88 13.38 -14.18
N GLN A 73 53.80 12.63 -14.79
CA GLN A 73 55.24 12.87 -14.67
C GLN A 73 55.71 14.14 -15.39
N GLU A 74 55.13 14.45 -16.55
CA GLU A 74 55.55 15.58 -17.38
C GLU A 74 54.86 16.89 -17.02
N PHE A 75 53.58 16.83 -16.62
CA PHE A 75 52.73 18.00 -16.43
C PHE A 75 52.01 17.99 -15.09
N GLY A 76 51.29 16.93 -14.74
CA GLY A 76 50.34 16.92 -13.63
C GLY A 76 50.91 17.35 -12.28
N ALA A 77 52.08 16.82 -11.92
CA ALA A 77 52.77 17.20 -10.68
C ALA A 77 53.26 18.65 -10.70
N ILE A 78 53.68 19.17 -11.86
CA ILE A 78 54.16 20.55 -12.02
C ILE A 78 52.98 21.54 -12.03
N GLU A 79 51.85 21.15 -12.61
CA GLU A 79 50.60 21.92 -12.62
C GLU A 79 49.93 21.97 -11.25
N GLY A 80 50.31 21.07 -10.34
CA GLY A 80 49.77 21.00 -8.99
C GLY A 80 48.38 20.39 -8.93
N ARG A 81 48.08 19.48 -9.87
CA ARG A 81 46.84 18.71 -9.89
C ARG A 81 46.80 17.72 -8.72
N LEU A 82 45.60 17.37 -8.26
CA LEU A 82 45.44 16.35 -7.22
C LEU A 82 45.66 14.95 -7.79
N PHE A 83 46.63 14.20 -7.25
CA PHE A 83 46.98 12.84 -7.69
C PHE A 83 47.29 11.89 -6.53
N SER A 84 47.14 12.35 -5.28
CA SER A 84 47.53 11.61 -4.08
C SER A 84 46.58 11.92 -2.94
N SER A 85 46.22 10.91 -2.15
CA SER A 85 45.45 11.09 -0.93
C SER A 85 46.32 11.67 0.20
N VAL A 86 47.63 11.44 0.16
CA VAL A 86 48.56 11.84 1.23
C VAL A 86 49.36 13.10 0.91
N PHE A 87 49.24 13.62 -0.32
CA PHE A 87 49.92 14.84 -0.76
C PHE A 87 49.02 15.68 -1.68
N ASP A 88 48.72 16.91 -1.24
CA ASP A 88 48.12 17.96 -2.06
C ASP A 88 49.08 19.15 -2.06
N VAL A 89 49.55 19.57 -3.25
CA VAL A 89 50.58 20.60 -3.34
C VAL A 89 50.12 21.95 -2.79
N ASN A 90 48.84 22.29 -2.95
CA ASN A 90 48.31 23.56 -2.51
C ASN A 90 48.12 23.54 -1.00
N PHE A 91 47.61 22.43 -0.46
CA PHE A 91 47.50 22.21 0.97
C PHE A 91 48.86 22.19 1.65
N TYR A 92 49.82 21.43 1.12
CA TYR A 92 51.15 21.31 1.71
C TYR A 92 51.86 22.65 1.76
N ARG A 93 51.72 23.47 0.71
CA ARG A 93 52.26 24.83 0.69
C ARG A 93 51.59 25.74 1.73
N SER A 94 50.26 25.71 1.84
CA SER A 94 49.53 26.59 2.77
C SER A 94 49.70 26.19 4.24
N SER A 95 49.80 24.89 4.51
CA SER A 95 49.90 24.34 5.86
C SER A 95 51.32 24.38 6.44
N ASN A 96 52.31 24.71 5.60
CA ASN A 96 53.73 24.78 5.99
C ASN A 96 54.31 26.15 5.62
N PRO A 97 54.15 27.18 6.50
CA PRO A 97 54.52 28.56 6.19
C PRO A 97 56.00 28.76 5.86
N ASP A 98 56.89 27.90 6.38
CA ASP A 98 58.32 27.90 6.07
C ASP A 98 58.60 27.49 4.62
N LEU A 99 57.85 26.51 4.08
CA LEU A 99 57.96 26.11 2.68
C LEU A 99 57.39 27.17 1.75
N GLN A 100 56.31 27.84 2.17
CA GLN A 100 55.76 29.00 1.47
C GLN A 100 56.77 30.15 1.42
N ALA A 101 57.43 30.45 2.54
CA ALA A 101 58.45 31.51 2.63
C ALA A 101 59.71 31.17 1.81
N ALA A 102 60.06 29.89 1.69
CA ALA A 102 61.14 29.41 0.85
C ALA A 102 60.84 29.53 -0.66
N GLY A 103 59.59 29.79 -1.05
CA GLY A 103 59.19 30.01 -2.44
C GLY A 103 59.36 28.78 -3.33
N LEU A 104 59.22 27.58 -2.76
CA LEU A 104 59.38 26.32 -3.49
C LEU A 104 58.29 26.15 -4.56
N ASP A 105 58.70 25.73 -5.75
CA ASP A 105 57.77 25.35 -6.82
C ASP A 105 57.09 23.99 -6.52
N ASN A 106 56.10 23.61 -7.33
CA ASN A 106 55.30 22.40 -7.11
C ASN A 106 56.12 21.12 -7.10
N LYS A 107 57.14 21.05 -7.97
CA LYS A 107 58.05 19.91 -8.02
C LYS A 107 58.93 19.86 -6.78
N GLN A 108 59.48 21.00 -6.37
CA GLN A 108 60.30 21.12 -5.17
C GLN A 108 59.51 20.80 -3.90
N LEU A 109 58.22 21.15 -3.83
CA LEU A 109 57.33 20.79 -2.72
C LEU A 109 57.10 19.28 -2.63
N LEU A 110 56.91 18.61 -3.76
CA LEU A 110 56.78 17.16 -3.80
C LEU A 110 58.11 16.47 -3.41
N GLU A 111 59.24 16.94 -3.96
CA GLU A 111 60.57 16.43 -3.58
C GLU A 111 60.85 16.64 -2.08
N HIS A 112 60.46 17.81 -1.54
CA HIS A 112 60.55 18.08 -0.11
C HIS A 112 59.70 17.11 0.71
N PHE A 113 58.46 16.86 0.30
CA PHE A 113 57.58 15.91 1.00
C PHE A 113 58.17 14.49 1.02
N GLN A 114 58.65 14.01 -0.13
CA GLN A 114 59.23 12.67 -0.30
C GLN A 114 60.51 12.48 0.53
N ILE A 115 61.36 13.50 0.61
CA ILE A 115 62.68 13.39 1.27
C ILE A 115 62.59 13.72 2.77
N PHE A 116 61.85 14.77 3.12
CA PHE A 116 61.83 15.34 4.47
C PHE A 116 60.44 15.29 5.11
N GLY A 117 59.41 15.72 4.39
CA GLY A 117 58.07 15.98 4.96
C GLY A 117 57.47 14.80 5.71
N ILE A 118 57.59 13.58 5.17
CA ILE A 118 57.06 12.37 5.80
C ILE A 118 57.81 12.05 7.10
N ASN A 119 59.14 12.07 7.05
CA ASN A 119 59.97 11.80 8.23
C ASN A 119 59.79 12.85 9.33
N GLU A 120 59.49 14.09 8.94
CA GLU A 120 59.15 15.18 9.87
C GLU A 120 57.70 15.12 10.39
N GLY A 121 56.85 14.26 9.82
CA GLY A 121 55.45 14.14 10.22
C GLY A 121 54.58 15.32 9.77
N ARG A 122 54.99 16.03 8.71
CA ARG A 122 54.25 17.20 8.22
C ARG A 122 52.93 16.78 7.58
N VAL A 123 51.87 17.54 7.87
CA VAL A 123 50.57 17.37 7.23
C VAL A 123 50.63 17.93 5.81
N ALA A 124 50.54 17.03 4.82
CA ALA A 124 50.69 17.37 3.40
C ALA A 124 49.41 17.23 2.58
N SER A 125 48.34 16.77 3.21
CA SER A 125 47.01 16.68 2.61
C SER A 125 45.97 16.92 3.69
N GLY A 126 44.83 17.50 3.32
CA GLY A 126 43.67 17.57 4.21
C GLY A 126 43.02 16.21 4.47
N ARG A 127 43.47 15.17 3.77
CA ARG A 127 42.90 13.81 3.76
C ARG A 127 43.72 12.82 4.60
N PHE A 128 44.94 13.21 4.98
CA PHE A 128 45.83 12.35 5.77
C PHE A 128 46.75 13.16 6.69
N ASP A 129 46.63 12.91 7.99
CA ASP A 129 47.50 13.37 9.06
C ASP A 129 48.04 12.13 9.81
N ILE A 130 49.37 11.96 9.75
CA ILE A 130 50.08 10.81 10.34
C ILE A 130 49.81 10.71 11.84
N SER A 131 49.83 11.83 12.56
CA SER A 131 49.64 11.85 14.02
C SER A 131 48.20 11.49 14.36
N PHE A 132 47.24 12.04 13.63
CA PHE A 132 45.82 11.71 13.79
C PHE A 132 45.56 10.22 13.50
N TYR A 133 46.06 9.72 12.38
CA TYR A 133 45.85 8.34 11.97
C TYR A 133 46.49 7.35 12.95
N LEU A 134 47.68 7.62 13.49
CA LEU A 134 48.28 6.78 14.54
C LEU A 134 47.49 6.80 15.86
N ASN A 135 46.95 7.95 16.25
CA ASN A 135 46.16 8.08 17.47
C ASN A 135 44.83 7.33 17.36
N ASN A 136 44.20 7.33 16.18
CA ASN A 136 42.94 6.64 15.93
C ASN A 136 43.08 5.15 15.62
N ASN A 137 44.31 4.66 15.42
CA ASN A 137 44.60 3.26 15.10
C ASN A 137 45.60 2.68 16.12
N PRO A 138 45.13 2.30 17.33
CA PRO A 138 45.98 1.80 18.40
C PRO A 138 46.78 0.55 18.03
N ASP A 139 46.29 -0.27 17.10
CA ASP A 139 46.99 -1.44 16.57
C ASP A 139 48.31 -1.06 15.89
N LEU A 140 48.32 0.05 15.12
CA LEU A 140 49.51 0.52 14.40
C LEU A 140 50.51 1.20 15.34
N SER A 141 50.02 2.01 16.28
CA SER A 141 50.88 2.66 17.27
C SER A 141 51.51 1.66 18.23
N GLN A 142 50.78 0.62 18.65
CA GLN A 142 51.31 -0.49 19.45
C GLN A 142 52.32 -1.35 18.68
N ALA A 143 52.11 -1.53 17.38
CA ALA A 143 53.08 -2.19 16.49
C ALA A 143 54.34 -1.34 16.22
N GLY A 144 54.39 -0.10 16.70
CA GLY A 144 55.55 0.78 16.62
C GLY A 144 55.80 1.33 15.22
N PHE A 145 54.75 1.54 14.43
CA PHE A 145 54.87 2.05 13.06
C PHE A 145 55.51 3.44 13.05
N ASN A 146 56.50 3.63 12.18
CA ASN A 146 57.05 4.95 11.87
C ASN A 146 56.20 5.69 10.82
N ASN A 147 56.45 6.98 10.62
CA ASN A 147 55.66 7.82 9.71
C ASN A 147 55.52 7.27 8.28
N GLN A 148 56.60 6.69 7.72
CA GLN A 148 56.58 6.08 6.39
C GLN A 148 55.68 4.84 6.38
N GLN A 149 55.82 3.96 7.37
CA GLN A 149 54.98 2.76 7.51
C GLN A 149 53.51 3.11 7.74
N THR A 150 53.24 4.17 8.51
CA THR A 150 51.89 4.69 8.74
C THR A 150 51.24 5.16 7.44
N LEU A 151 51.97 5.94 6.65
CA LEU A 151 51.52 6.41 5.33
C LEU A 151 51.26 5.25 4.39
N GLU A 152 52.21 4.31 4.27
CA GLU A 152 52.09 3.11 3.44
C GLU A 152 50.90 2.26 3.87
N HIS A 153 50.67 2.08 5.17
CA HIS A 153 49.51 1.37 5.67
C HIS A 153 48.21 2.05 5.26
N TYR A 154 48.11 3.37 5.39
CA TYR A 154 46.92 4.10 5.01
C TYR A 154 46.59 3.92 3.53
N VAL A 155 47.57 4.09 2.63
CA VAL A 155 47.34 3.99 1.19
C VAL A 155 47.10 2.55 0.70
N LEU A 156 47.62 1.54 1.41
CA LEU A 156 47.44 0.13 1.04
C LEU A 156 46.18 -0.51 1.66
N PHE A 157 45.87 -0.14 2.89
CA PHE A 157 44.83 -0.78 3.71
C PHE A 157 43.84 0.24 4.28
N GLY A 158 44.33 1.30 4.92
CA GLY A 158 43.50 2.24 5.68
C GLY A 158 42.34 2.85 4.91
N ILE A 159 42.57 3.23 3.64
CA ILE A 159 41.50 3.74 2.75
C ILE A 159 40.41 2.70 2.51
N ARG A 160 40.79 1.43 2.30
CA ARG A 160 39.84 0.33 2.04
C ARG A 160 39.14 -0.14 3.33
N GLU A 161 39.81 0.03 4.46
CA GLU A 161 39.28 -0.31 5.78
C GLU A 161 38.41 0.81 6.36
N GLY A 162 38.28 1.96 5.68
CA GLY A 162 37.49 3.10 6.15
C GLY A 162 38.07 3.78 7.40
N ARG A 163 39.38 3.64 7.65
CA ARG A 163 40.02 4.21 8.86
C ARG A 163 40.11 5.74 8.74
N LEU A 164 39.66 6.44 9.78
CA LEU A 164 39.73 7.90 9.89
C LEU A 164 41.20 8.37 9.86
N ALA A 165 41.52 9.24 8.90
CA ALA A 165 42.89 9.60 8.55
C ALA A 165 43.25 11.06 8.70
N ALA A 166 42.27 11.95 8.84
CA ALA A 166 42.50 13.34 9.19
C ALA A 166 41.37 13.84 10.11
N PRO A 167 41.61 14.89 10.91
CA PRO A 167 40.53 15.62 11.56
C PRO A 167 39.68 16.25 10.46
N GLY A 168 38.42 15.80 10.32
CA GLY A 168 37.55 16.17 9.20
C GLY A 168 37.62 17.67 8.87
N ILE A 169 38.12 18.01 7.68
CA ILE A 169 38.13 19.37 7.16
C ILE A 169 36.91 19.52 6.25
N PRO A 170 35.94 20.38 6.59
CA PRO A 170 34.77 20.61 5.75
C PRO A 170 35.15 21.12 4.35
N GLY A 171 34.59 20.52 3.30
CA GLY A 171 34.57 21.09 1.95
C GLY A 171 35.69 20.68 0.98
N ILE A 172 36.25 19.48 1.09
CA ILE A 172 37.16 18.92 0.05
C ILE A 172 36.41 17.85 -0.78
N PRO A 173 36.02 18.14 -2.03
CA PRO A 173 35.33 17.17 -2.89
C PRO A 173 36.18 15.91 -3.19
N GLY A 174 35.57 14.73 -3.05
CA GLY A 174 36.12 13.45 -3.53
C GLY A 174 36.96 12.66 -2.52
N GLU A 175 36.70 12.73 -1.21
CA GLU A 175 37.16 11.71 -0.26
C GLU A 175 36.20 10.51 -0.25
N PRO A 176 36.68 9.26 -0.26
CA PRO A 176 35.90 8.07 0.09
C PRO A 176 35.69 7.92 1.62
N SER A 177 35.64 9.02 2.37
CA SER A 177 35.44 9.01 3.84
C SER A 177 34.46 10.07 4.36
N GLN A 178 33.64 10.68 3.51
CA GLN A 178 32.39 11.31 3.93
C GLN A 178 31.24 10.40 3.52
N PRO A 179 30.20 10.23 4.36
CA PRO A 179 28.98 9.58 3.92
C PRO A 179 28.44 10.32 2.70
N GLY A 180 28.25 9.59 1.59
CA GLY A 180 27.66 10.18 0.40
C GLY A 180 26.19 10.52 0.63
N SER A 181 25.64 11.38 -0.20
CA SER A 181 24.26 11.85 -0.08
C SER A 181 23.24 10.96 -0.81
N ASP A 182 23.66 9.81 -1.33
CA ASP A 182 22.79 8.83 -2.01
C ASP A 182 23.19 7.38 -1.71
N ILE A 183 22.30 6.43 -2.03
CA ILE A 183 22.48 4.99 -1.72
C ILE A 183 23.77 4.42 -2.32
N ASN A 184 24.18 4.89 -3.51
CA ASN A 184 25.37 4.41 -4.20
C ASN A 184 26.67 4.90 -3.54
N THR A 185 26.61 6.07 -2.92
CA THR A 185 27.74 6.74 -2.28
C THR A 185 27.74 6.63 -0.76
N ALA A 186 26.76 5.93 -0.18
CA ALA A 186 26.62 5.71 1.25
C ALA A 186 27.90 5.13 1.88
N PHE A 187 28.27 5.64 3.06
CA PHE A 187 29.40 5.15 3.83
C PHE A 187 29.14 3.72 4.32
N ASP A 188 29.99 2.78 3.91
CA ASP A 188 29.83 1.37 4.28
C ASP A 188 30.31 1.10 5.70
N VAL A 189 29.36 0.91 6.61
CA VAL A 189 29.59 0.47 7.99
C VAL A 189 29.92 -1.03 8.03
N GLY A 190 29.55 -1.80 6.99
CA GLY A 190 29.67 -3.25 6.95
C GLY A 190 28.63 -3.95 7.83
N VAL A 191 28.98 -5.12 8.37
CA VAL A 191 28.08 -5.88 9.25
C VAL A 191 27.95 -5.17 10.61
N LEU A 192 26.73 -4.79 10.97
CA LEU A 192 26.42 -4.12 12.22
C LEU A 192 26.27 -5.14 13.36
N GLY A 193 26.85 -4.82 14.51
CA GLY A 193 26.79 -5.64 15.71
C GLY A 193 27.10 -4.75 16.91
N ASN A 194 28.36 -4.75 17.35
CA ASN A 194 28.81 -3.80 18.38
C ASN A 194 28.52 -2.34 17.99
N SER A 195 28.29 -1.51 19.01
CA SER A 195 28.05 -0.07 18.84
C SER A 195 29.21 0.61 18.10
N ARG A 196 28.87 1.44 17.11
CA ARG A 196 29.78 2.27 16.33
C ARG A 196 29.26 3.70 16.32
N SER A 197 30.15 4.67 16.46
CA SER A 197 29.78 6.08 16.47
C SER A 197 30.52 6.84 15.37
N PHE A 198 29.80 7.77 14.74
CA PHE A 198 30.25 8.62 13.66
C PHE A 198 29.94 10.07 14.01
N SER A 199 30.85 10.99 13.69
CA SER A 199 30.65 12.42 13.88
C SER A 199 30.87 13.11 12.54
N ASP A 200 29.87 13.83 12.06
CA ASP A 200 29.94 14.58 10.81
C ASP A 200 29.04 15.84 10.87
N SER A 201 28.82 16.48 9.72
CA SER A 201 28.02 17.67 9.60
C SER A 201 27.26 17.76 8.28
N ILE A 202 26.00 18.18 8.36
CA ILE A 202 25.17 18.55 7.21
C ILE A 202 25.24 20.06 6.94
N SER A 203 25.08 20.45 5.67
CA SER A 203 25.15 21.85 5.21
C SER A 203 24.36 22.06 3.92
N GLN A 204 24.27 23.30 3.42
CA GLN A 204 23.63 23.56 2.12
C GLN A 204 24.29 22.82 0.94
N THR A 205 25.60 22.57 1.01
CA THR A 205 26.37 21.89 -0.06
C THR A 205 26.52 20.39 0.17
N ASN A 206 26.16 19.91 1.37
CA ASN A 206 26.06 18.50 1.73
C ASN A 206 24.79 18.30 2.56
N PRO A 207 23.62 18.27 1.91
CA PRO A 207 22.34 18.33 2.61
C PRO A 207 21.97 17.02 3.32
N SER A 208 22.63 15.92 2.99
CA SER A 208 22.34 14.60 3.53
C SER A 208 23.58 13.70 3.53
N ASP A 209 23.69 12.87 4.56
CA ASP A 209 24.71 11.87 4.77
C ASP A 209 24.04 10.49 4.91
N LEU A 210 24.42 9.51 4.08
CA LEU A 210 23.93 8.13 4.14
C LEU A 210 24.99 7.16 4.62
N TYR A 211 24.60 6.28 5.53
CA TYR A 211 25.40 5.17 6.05
C TYR A 211 24.73 3.85 5.68
N ARG A 212 25.47 2.92 5.08
CA ARG A 212 25.00 1.57 4.75
C ARG A 212 25.49 0.57 5.78
N PHE A 213 24.61 -0.30 6.27
CA PHE A 213 25.00 -1.44 7.09
C PHE A 213 24.26 -2.72 6.67
N SER A 214 24.77 -3.87 7.09
CA SER A 214 24.13 -5.16 6.86
C SER A 214 23.93 -5.93 8.17
N LEU A 215 22.88 -6.74 8.20
CA LEU A 215 22.57 -7.69 9.28
C LEU A 215 22.66 -9.11 8.72
N ASN A 216 23.40 -9.98 9.40
CA ASN A 216 23.57 -11.39 9.00
C ASN A 216 22.60 -12.35 9.71
N ALA A 217 21.85 -11.83 10.67
CA ALA A 217 20.78 -12.51 11.40
C ALA A 217 19.77 -11.43 11.84
N PRO A 218 18.50 -11.78 12.11
CA PRO A 218 17.55 -10.85 12.70
C PRO A 218 18.13 -10.22 13.97
N ALA A 219 18.02 -8.90 14.08
CA ALA A 219 18.66 -8.16 15.15
C ALA A 219 17.79 -7.00 15.63
N THR A 220 17.81 -6.76 16.94
CA THR A 220 17.28 -5.54 17.52
C THR A 220 18.30 -4.43 17.29
N VAL A 221 17.93 -3.43 16.50
CA VAL A 221 18.74 -2.24 16.28
C VAL A 221 18.47 -1.19 17.35
N ASN A 222 19.51 -0.42 17.68
CA ASN A 222 19.41 0.77 18.51
C ASN A 222 20.25 1.86 17.86
N LEU A 223 19.59 2.78 17.19
CA LEU A 223 20.20 3.84 16.39
C LEU A 223 19.89 5.19 17.05
N ILE A 224 20.92 5.98 17.30
CA ILE A 224 20.81 7.22 18.07
C ILE A 224 21.47 8.35 17.30
N LEU A 225 20.73 9.43 17.05
CA LEU A 225 21.25 10.67 16.48
C LEU A 225 21.24 11.76 17.55
N GLU A 226 22.43 12.25 17.90
CA GLU A 226 22.61 13.45 18.72
C GLU A 226 22.99 14.63 17.83
N GLY A 227 22.47 15.82 18.14
CA GLY A 227 22.77 17.04 17.36
C GLY A 227 21.63 17.39 16.42
N ALA A 228 21.94 17.79 15.18
CA ALA A 228 20.97 18.38 14.27
C ALA A 228 20.79 17.59 12.98
N GLY A 229 19.54 17.47 12.54
CA GLY A 229 19.13 16.76 11.32
C GLY A 229 17.85 15.95 11.55
N ASN A 230 17.21 15.53 10.47
CA ASN A 230 16.23 14.44 10.48
C ASN A 230 16.98 13.11 10.36
N PHE A 231 16.40 12.06 10.92
CA PHE A 231 17.02 10.75 11.06
C PHE A 231 16.11 9.68 10.48
N ASN A 232 16.47 9.11 9.32
CA ASN A 232 15.67 8.09 8.63
C ASN A 232 16.41 6.75 8.61
N LEU A 233 15.68 5.67 8.90
CA LEU A 233 16.09 4.30 8.65
C LEU A 233 15.42 3.81 7.37
N ILE A 234 16.21 3.30 6.44
CA ILE A 234 15.79 3.00 5.07
C ILE A 234 16.16 1.56 4.68
N GLN A 235 15.35 0.94 3.85
CA GLN A 235 15.69 -0.28 3.11
C GLN A 235 15.31 -0.10 1.63
N ASP A 236 16.28 -0.26 0.73
CA ASP A 236 16.07 -0.26 -0.72
C ASP A 236 15.41 -1.58 -1.13
N ILE A 237 14.08 -1.59 -1.21
CA ILE A 237 13.29 -2.81 -1.42
C ILE A 237 13.26 -3.19 -2.90
N ASN A 238 13.30 -2.19 -3.78
CA ASN A 238 13.15 -2.37 -5.22
C ASN A 238 14.51 -2.47 -5.98
N GLY A 239 15.63 -2.17 -5.29
CA GLY A 239 16.99 -2.23 -5.81
C GLY A 239 17.34 -1.13 -6.82
N ASN A 240 16.56 -0.04 -6.86
CA ASN A 240 16.74 1.07 -7.79
C ASN A 240 17.84 2.06 -7.32
N ASN A 241 18.30 1.93 -6.06
CA ASN A 241 19.26 2.83 -5.40
C ASN A 241 18.79 4.29 -5.31
N ILE A 242 17.49 4.52 -5.18
CA ILE A 242 16.83 5.82 -4.96
C ILE A 242 15.99 5.68 -3.69
N VAL A 243 16.13 6.61 -2.74
CA VAL A 243 15.27 6.62 -1.55
C VAL A 243 13.89 7.14 -1.95
N ASP A 244 12.89 6.27 -1.92
CA ASP A 244 11.51 6.64 -2.22
C ASP A 244 10.79 7.11 -0.93
N GLU A 245 10.80 8.43 -0.66
CA GLU A 245 10.31 9.09 0.59
C GLU A 245 8.79 9.11 0.78
N SER A 246 8.07 8.80 -0.29
CA SER A 246 6.64 8.58 -0.30
C SER A 246 6.42 7.58 -1.40
N GLY A 247 5.68 6.50 -1.13
CA GLY A 247 5.10 5.70 -2.19
C GLY A 247 4.40 6.68 -3.12
N THR A 248 5.03 7.01 -4.25
CA THR A 248 4.48 8.03 -5.14
C THR A 248 3.18 7.44 -5.62
N GLU A 249 2.07 8.16 -5.42
CA GLU A 249 0.78 7.84 -6.01
C GLU A 249 0.92 7.91 -7.54
N VAL A 250 1.44 6.84 -8.15
CA VAL A 250 1.50 6.71 -9.60
C VAL A 250 0.11 6.28 -10.05
N THR A 251 -0.75 7.26 -10.27
CA THR A 251 -2.02 7.04 -10.94
C THR A 251 -1.76 6.66 -12.41
N PHE A 252 -1.82 5.37 -12.68
CA PHE A 252 -2.19 4.86 -14.00
C PHE A 252 -3.36 3.88 -13.82
N SER A 253 -4.54 4.33 -14.24
CA SER A 253 -5.75 3.50 -14.38
C SER A 253 -6.35 2.93 -13.09
N GLY A 254 -6.25 3.63 -11.96
CA GLY A 254 -7.05 3.31 -10.77
C GLY A 254 -6.60 2.10 -9.94
N LEU A 255 -5.37 1.62 -10.11
CA LEU A 255 -4.78 0.61 -9.21
C LEU A 255 -4.17 1.27 -7.97
N PHE A 256 -4.54 0.76 -6.79
CA PHE A 256 -3.91 1.05 -5.51
C PHE A 256 -2.75 0.06 -5.29
N LEU A 257 -1.51 0.54 -5.42
CA LEU A 257 -0.35 -0.17 -4.91
C LEU A 257 0.52 0.85 -4.17
N PRO A 258 0.55 0.89 -2.83
CA PRO A 258 1.67 1.54 -2.18
C PRO A 258 2.92 0.74 -2.54
N ILE A 259 3.87 1.35 -3.24
CA ILE A 259 5.27 0.91 -3.10
C ILE A 259 5.52 0.96 -1.59
N PRO A 260 5.98 -0.14 -0.94
CA PRO A 260 6.28 -0.11 0.48
C PRO A 260 7.22 1.06 0.73
N ASP A 261 6.88 1.91 1.70
CA ASP A 261 7.72 3.03 2.08
C ASP A 261 9.13 2.52 2.35
N GLU A 262 10.12 2.98 1.58
CA GLU A 262 11.51 2.58 1.79
C GLU A 262 12.06 3.18 3.07
N ILE A 263 11.44 4.27 3.56
CA ILE A 263 11.66 4.79 4.90
C ILE A 263 10.88 3.92 5.88
N ILE A 264 11.60 3.02 6.53
CA ILE A 264 11.08 2.16 7.60
C ILE A 264 10.59 3.02 8.77
N ARG A 265 11.40 4.03 9.16
CA ARG A 265 11.11 4.91 10.31
C ARG A 265 11.91 6.20 10.25
N SER A 266 11.31 7.28 10.73
CA SER A 266 11.98 8.57 10.95
C SER A 266 11.95 8.98 12.42
N ALA A 267 12.98 9.71 12.85
CA ALA A 267 13.01 10.41 14.13
C ALA A 267 13.68 11.79 13.95
N THR A 268 13.40 12.70 14.88
CA THR A 268 14.02 14.03 14.90
C THR A 268 14.47 14.34 16.33
N PRO A 269 15.74 14.70 16.57
CA PRO A 269 16.17 15.18 17.88
C PRO A 269 15.33 16.40 18.30
N ILE A 270 14.75 16.37 19.50
CA ILE A 270 13.90 17.47 19.99
C ILE A 270 14.79 18.52 20.67
N ALA A 271 14.87 19.71 20.09
CA ALA A 271 15.57 20.85 20.68
C ALA A 271 14.62 21.66 21.59
N ASN A 272 14.54 21.31 22.88
CA ASN A 272 13.90 22.18 23.88
C ASN A 272 14.95 23.03 24.61
N SER A 273 14.57 24.24 25.04
CA SER A 273 15.48 25.30 25.53
C SER A 273 16.36 24.96 26.75
N THR A 274 16.25 23.75 27.29
CA THR A 274 17.04 23.27 28.43
C THR A 274 17.59 21.84 28.31
N ASN A 275 17.21 21.04 27.29
CA ASN A 275 17.71 19.67 27.04
C ASN A 275 17.61 19.35 25.53
N GLN A 276 18.68 18.81 24.93
CA GLN A 276 18.61 18.12 23.63
C GLN A 276 18.27 16.65 23.91
N GLU A 277 17.08 16.19 23.50
CA GLU A 277 16.80 14.76 23.45
C GLU A 277 17.25 14.21 22.09
N PRO A 278 18.02 13.11 22.07
CA PRO A 278 18.46 12.51 20.81
C PRO A 278 17.28 11.95 20.02
N GLY A 279 17.43 11.87 18.70
CA GLY A 279 16.55 11.05 17.87
C GLY A 279 16.90 9.58 18.07
N GLU A 280 15.91 8.74 18.38
CA GLU A 280 16.13 7.31 18.61
C GLU A 280 15.24 6.46 17.69
N ILE A 281 15.85 5.50 17.01
CA ILE A 281 15.17 4.45 16.25
C ILE A 281 15.59 3.10 16.84
N SER A 282 14.62 2.38 17.39
CA SER A 282 14.80 1.03 17.90
C SER A 282 13.69 0.12 17.42
N GLY A 283 14.04 -1.14 17.18
CA GLY A 283 13.13 -2.17 16.67
C GLY A 283 13.87 -3.39 16.15
N ILE A 284 13.12 -4.41 15.74
CA ILE A 284 13.64 -5.63 15.14
C ILE A 284 13.71 -5.44 13.62
N LEU A 285 14.87 -5.74 13.05
CA LEU A 285 15.07 -5.79 11.60
C LEU A 285 15.43 -7.22 11.15
N PRO A 286 14.85 -7.70 10.03
CA PRO A 286 15.28 -8.91 9.36
C PRO A 286 16.74 -8.91 8.88
N VAL A 287 17.16 -10.02 8.28
CA VAL A 287 18.43 -10.10 7.55
C VAL A 287 18.33 -9.21 6.32
N GLY A 288 19.29 -8.31 6.13
CA GLY A 288 19.19 -7.37 5.03
C GLY A 288 20.31 -6.34 4.99
N THR A 289 20.23 -5.48 3.98
CA THR A 289 21.04 -4.27 3.86
C THR A 289 20.13 -3.07 4.13
N TYR A 290 20.59 -2.19 5.01
CA TYR A 290 19.84 -1.04 5.48
C TYR A 290 20.69 0.20 5.37
N PHE A 291 20.01 1.35 5.29
CA PHE A 291 20.63 2.66 5.22
C PHE A 291 20.14 3.52 6.35
N VAL A 292 21.02 4.37 6.85
CA VAL A 292 20.69 5.42 7.81
C VAL A 292 21.02 6.73 7.15
N GLN A 293 20.00 7.57 6.99
CA GLN A 293 20.12 8.88 6.42
C GLN A 293 20.03 9.93 7.52
N VAL A 294 21.03 10.79 7.60
CA VAL A 294 21.00 12.03 8.38
C VAL A 294 20.85 13.16 7.38
N GLU A 295 19.75 13.89 7.43
CA GLU A 295 19.45 14.93 6.44
C GLU A 295 19.01 16.24 7.07
N ASN A 296 18.97 17.29 6.25
CA ASN A 296 18.40 18.53 6.69
C ASN A 296 16.85 18.48 6.73
N GLY A 297 16.26 18.80 7.89
CA GLY A 297 14.82 19.08 7.97
C GLY A 297 14.40 20.37 7.24
N PHE A 298 13.09 20.65 7.24
CA PHE A 298 12.41 21.69 6.45
C PHE A 298 12.83 23.17 6.65
N GLU A 299 13.86 23.47 7.44
CA GLU A 299 14.36 24.82 7.65
C GLU A 299 15.60 25.11 6.78
N GLU A 300 15.62 26.27 6.11
CA GLU A 300 16.79 26.78 5.38
C GLU A 300 17.98 26.91 6.34
N ILE A 301 18.95 26.00 6.25
CA ILE A 301 20.17 26.08 7.06
C ILE A 301 20.97 27.32 6.64
N GLN A 302 21.32 28.20 7.57
CA GLN A 302 22.43 29.14 7.45
C GLN A 302 23.63 28.58 8.22
N GLY A 303 24.55 27.86 7.55
CA GLY A 303 25.81 27.35 8.15
C GLY A 303 25.97 25.82 8.22
N LEU A 304 26.92 25.37 9.03
CA LEU A 304 27.23 23.95 9.28
C LEU A 304 26.48 23.44 10.50
N ARG A 305 25.89 22.25 10.44
CA ARG A 305 25.22 21.60 11.57
C ARG A 305 25.84 20.25 11.85
N ASN A 306 26.48 20.13 13.02
CA ASN A 306 27.17 18.91 13.43
C ASN A 306 26.18 17.91 14.06
N TYR A 307 26.48 16.63 13.91
CA TYR A 307 25.78 15.54 14.59
C TYR A 307 26.74 14.44 15.02
N ASN A 308 26.29 13.62 15.98
CA ASN A 308 26.90 12.33 16.31
C ASN A 308 25.86 11.24 16.08
N LEU A 309 26.19 10.28 15.21
CA LEU A 309 25.39 9.12 14.92
C LEU A 309 25.97 7.90 15.63
N THR A 310 25.16 7.18 16.39
CA THR A 310 25.53 5.88 16.98
C THR A 310 24.64 4.78 16.42
N LEU A 311 25.26 3.73 15.90
CA LEU A 311 24.60 2.55 15.33
C LEU A 311 24.97 1.32 16.15
N ALA A 312 23.99 0.56 16.62
CA ALA A 312 24.20 -0.71 17.30
C ALA A 312 23.14 -1.73 16.89
N ALA A 313 23.52 -3.01 16.88
CA ALA A 313 22.59 -4.13 16.64
C ALA A 313 22.92 -5.30 17.56
N THR A 314 21.90 -5.87 18.19
CA THR A 314 22.04 -7.07 19.02
C THR A 314 21.23 -8.20 18.40
N PRO A 315 21.81 -9.40 18.14
CA PRO A 315 21.05 -10.53 17.61
C PRO A 315 19.79 -10.78 18.47
N SER A 316 18.62 -10.83 17.83
CA SER A 316 17.34 -10.97 18.54
C SER A 316 17.07 -12.41 18.99
N GLY A 317 17.73 -13.38 18.35
CA GLY A 317 17.48 -14.81 18.56
C GLY A 317 16.21 -15.32 17.87
N LEU A 318 15.59 -14.49 17.03
CA LEU A 318 14.42 -14.83 16.23
C LEU A 318 14.76 -15.72 15.04
N PRO A 319 13.78 -16.50 14.54
CA PRO A 319 13.94 -17.21 13.27
C PRO A 319 14.21 -16.24 12.13
N THR A 320 14.82 -16.73 11.06
CA THR A 320 14.91 -15.99 9.81
C THR A 320 13.50 -15.75 9.29
N ASP A 321 13.17 -14.50 8.97
CA ASP A 321 11.97 -14.13 8.23
C ASP A 321 11.98 -14.87 6.87
N ASN A 322 10.95 -15.69 6.64
CA ASN A 322 10.77 -16.40 5.38
C ASN A 322 9.48 -15.95 4.66
N ALA A 323 8.65 -15.14 5.29
CA ALA A 323 7.38 -14.72 4.75
C ALA A 323 7.56 -13.49 3.85
N GLY A 324 6.70 -13.37 2.85
CA GLY A 324 6.76 -12.22 1.95
C GLY A 324 5.87 -11.10 2.44
N ASN A 325 6.29 -9.86 2.25
CA ASN A 325 5.46 -8.68 2.55
C ASN A 325 4.38 -8.36 1.49
N THR A 326 4.29 -9.14 0.41
CA THR A 326 3.34 -8.91 -0.72
C THR A 326 2.81 -10.25 -1.21
N LEU A 327 1.61 -10.29 -1.82
CA LEU A 327 1.04 -11.53 -2.39
C LEU A 327 2.01 -12.19 -3.39
N ALA A 328 2.70 -11.40 -4.20
CA ALA A 328 3.69 -11.88 -5.18
C ALA A 328 4.92 -12.55 -4.55
N ARG A 329 5.29 -12.14 -3.33
CA ARG A 329 6.45 -12.67 -2.58
C ARG A 329 6.05 -13.63 -1.46
N ALA A 330 4.75 -13.96 -1.36
CA ALA A 330 4.21 -14.79 -0.29
C ALA A 330 4.95 -16.13 -0.17
N LEU A 331 5.14 -16.61 1.06
CA LEU A 331 5.72 -17.92 1.31
C LEU A 331 4.74 -19.01 0.88
N ASP A 332 5.08 -19.73 -0.18
CA ASP A 332 4.26 -20.81 -0.72
C ASP A 332 4.36 -22.08 0.13
N LEU A 333 3.29 -22.38 0.85
CA LEU A 333 3.11 -23.60 1.63
C LEU A 333 2.71 -24.80 0.76
N GLY A 334 2.42 -24.58 -0.53
CA GLY A 334 2.04 -25.60 -1.49
C GLY A 334 0.57 -26.02 -1.38
N VAL A 335 0.29 -27.21 -1.92
CA VAL A 335 -1.04 -27.83 -1.86
C VAL A 335 -1.23 -28.48 -0.50
N ILE A 336 -2.28 -28.09 0.21
CA ILE A 336 -2.62 -28.61 1.55
C ILE A 336 -3.66 -29.70 1.39
N GLN A 337 -3.25 -30.95 1.61
CA GLN A 337 -4.11 -32.13 1.47
C GLN A 337 -4.62 -32.64 2.82
N ASP A 338 -5.70 -33.41 2.77
CA ASP A 338 -6.31 -34.09 3.91
C ASP A 338 -5.27 -34.78 4.82
N ASN A 339 -5.36 -34.51 6.12
CA ASN A 339 -4.48 -35.05 7.17
C ASN A 339 -2.99 -34.71 7.03
N GLN A 340 -2.59 -33.70 6.24
CA GLN A 340 -1.25 -33.15 6.43
C GLN A 340 -1.13 -32.59 7.85
N ALA A 341 -0.12 -33.10 8.56
CA ALA A 341 0.17 -32.72 9.93
C ALA A 341 0.28 -31.19 10.00
N ASN A 342 -0.48 -30.59 10.92
CA ASN A 342 -0.52 -29.16 11.26
C ASN A 342 0.77 -28.45 10.86
N ILE A 343 0.73 -27.68 9.77
CA ILE A 343 1.89 -26.93 9.31
C ILE A 343 2.07 -25.82 10.32
N ALA A 344 3.15 -25.88 11.09
CA ALA A 344 3.46 -24.89 12.10
C ALA A 344 4.78 -24.22 11.78
N PHE A 345 4.78 -22.90 11.81
CA PHE A 345 5.96 -22.08 11.62
C PHE A 345 5.95 -20.93 12.63
N SER A 346 7.15 -20.46 12.94
CA SER A 346 7.37 -19.33 13.82
C SER A 346 7.97 -18.22 12.97
N ASP A 347 7.40 -17.03 13.06
CA ASP A 347 7.91 -15.84 12.41
C ASP A 347 7.70 -14.60 13.27
N PHE A 348 8.00 -13.41 12.75
CA PHE A 348 7.79 -12.15 13.44
C PHE A 348 7.32 -11.07 12.47
N VAL A 349 6.43 -10.20 12.96
CA VAL A 349 6.08 -8.95 12.27
C VAL A 349 6.40 -7.76 13.16
N GLY A 350 6.58 -6.59 12.56
CA GLY A 350 6.90 -5.36 13.28
C GLY A 350 7.45 -4.26 12.40
N LEU A 351 8.23 -3.37 12.99
CA LEU A 351 8.65 -2.13 12.35
C LEU A 351 9.45 -2.34 11.07
N GLY A 352 10.34 -3.33 11.04
CA GLY A 352 11.15 -3.69 9.87
C GLY A 352 10.54 -4.74 8.95
N ASP A 353 9.36 -5.25 9.30
CA ASP A 353 8.70 -6.37 8.62
C ASP A 353 7.20 -6.35 8.92
N ARG A 354 6.46 -5.46 8.27
CA ARG A 354 5.09 -5.14 8.71
C ARG A 354 4.08 -6.19 8.32
N ASN A 355 4.39 -7.03 7.33
CA ASN A 355 3.47 -7.99 6.75
C ASN A 355 4.17 -9.31 6.48
N ASP A 356 3.57 -10.37 7.00
CA ASP A 356 3.91 -11.73 6.60
C ASP A 356 2.75 -12.33 5.83
N ILE A 357 3.02 -12.68 4.58
CA ILE A 357 2.05 -13.29 3.68
C ILE A 357 2.49 -14.70 3.34
N TYR A 358 1.56 -15.63 3.55
CA TYR A 358 1.65 -17.03 3.21
C TYR A 358 0.66 -17.34 2.10
N ARG A 359 1.03 -18.24 1.18
CA ARG A 359 0.14 -18.74 0.13
C ARG A 359 -0.05 -20.23 0.29
N PHE A 360 -1.26 -20.73 0.10
CA PHE A 360 -1.53 -22.16 0.03
C PHE A 360 -2.60 -22.46 -1.02
N THR A 361 -2.68 -23.71 -1.46
CA THR A 361 -3.69 -24.16 -2.44
C THR A 361 -4.48 -25.35 -1.88
N LEU A 362 -5.78 -25.36 -2.14
CA LEU A 362 -6.67 -26.50 -1.89
C LEU A 362 -6.97 -27.21 -3.20
N ASP A 363 -6.75 -28.52 -3.25
CA ASP A 363 -7.09 -29.39 -4.40
C ASP A 363 -8.45 -30.08 -4.26
N GLU A 364 -9.02 -30.08 -3.06
CA GLU A 364 -10.37 -30.50 -2.73
C GLU A 364 -11.00 -29.52 -1.71
N PRO A 365 -12.33 -29.35 -1.65
CA PRO A 365 -12.97 -28.50 -0.64
C PRO A 365 -12.66 -28.95 0.79
N ALA A 366 -12.35 -28.01 1.67
CA ALA A 366 -11.96 -28.30 3.05
C ALA A 366 -12.30 -27.15 3.99
N THR A 367 -12.53 -27.48 5.26
CA THR A 367 -12.51 -26.49 6.34
C THR A 367 -11.06 -26.17 6.68
N VAL A 368 -10.62 -24.95 6.40
CA VAL A 368 -9.30 -24.41 6.72
C VAL A 368 -9.31 -23.91 8.16
N ASN A 369 -8.48 -24.52 8.99
CA ASN A 369 -8.28 -24.17 10.39
C ASN A 369 -6.92 -23.50 10.55
N LEU A 370 -6.94 -22.20 10.82
CA LEU A 370 -5.76 -21.38 11.09
C LEU A 370 -5.76 -20.99 12.56
N ALA A 371 -4.59 -21.02 13.19
CA ALA A 371 -4.44 -20.49 14.55
C ALA A 371 -3.09 -19.80 14.72
N ILE A 372 -3.11 -18.65 15.40
CA ILE A 372 -1.94 -17.83 15.69
C ILE A 372 -1.75 -17.71 17.22
N ALA A 373 -0.51 -17.85 17.69
CA ALA A 373 -0.18 -17.79 19.11
C ALA A 373 1.25 -17.26 19.35
N GLY A 374 1.63 -16.98 20.61
CA GLY A 374 3.00 -16.56 20.94
C GLY A 374 3.28 -15.06 20.78
N LEU A 375 2.23 -14.28 20.59
CA LEU A 375 2.25 -12.83 20.40
C LEU A 375 2.61 -12.07 21.68
N SER A 376 3.33 -10.96 21.52
CA SER A 376 3.62 -9.95 22.57
C SER A 376 2.84 -8.65 22.39
N THR A 377 2.31 -8.38 21.20
CA THR A 377 1.43 -7.25 20.87
C THR A 377 0.27 -7.71 19.99
N GLY A 378 -0.67 -6.81 19.69
CA GLY A 378 -1.76 -7.08 18.76
C GLY A 378 -1.29 -7.22 17.31
N VAL A 379 -2.00 -8.04 16.55
CA VAL A 379 -1.80 -8.22 15.10
C VAL A 379 -3.14 -8.16 14.38
N GLU A 380 -3.07 -7.78 13.12
CA GLU A 380 -4.12 -8.03 12.14
C GLU A 380 -3.86 -9.40 11.51
N PHE A 381 -4.83 -10.30 11.60
CA PHE A 381 -4.72 -11.67 11.12
C PHE A 381 -5.85 -11.97 10.14
N MET A 382 -5.51 -12.21 8.88
CA MET A 382 -6.47 -12.30 7.78
C MET A 382 -6.29 -13.57 6.97
N LEU A 383 -7.41 -14.11 6.50
CA LEU A 383 -7.50 -15.07 5.41
C LEU A 383 -8.06 -14.35 4.19
N LEU A 384 -7.41 -14.52 3.04
CA LEU A 384 -7.67 -13.78 1.81
C LEU A 384 -7.78 -14.72 0.61
N GLU A 385 -8.48 -14.28 -0.43
CA GLU A 385 -8.51 -14.84 -1.78
C GLU A 385 -8.32 -13.70 -2.78
N ASP A 386 -7.30 -13.79 -3.63
CA ASP A 386 -7.05 -12.81 -4.71
C ASP A 386 -8.07 -13.06 -5.83
N ARG A 387 -9.23 -12.40 -5.73
CA ARG A 387 -10.37 -12.65 -6.62
C ARG A 387 -10.23 -11.92 -7.95
N SER A 388 -9.60 -10.76 -7.95
CA SER A 388 -9.29 -10.00 -9.15
C SER A 388 -8.17 -10.66 -9.97
N GLY A 389 -7.31 -11.45 -9.32
CA GLY A 389 -6.18 -12.14 -9.93
C GLY A 389 -5.06 -11.18 -10.34
N ASP A 390 -5.03 -9.98 -9.76
CA ASP A 390 -4.06 -8.94 -10.09
C ASP A 390 -2.85 -8.93 -9.14
N GLY A 391 -2.88 -9.76 -8.11
CA GLY A 391 -1.83 -9.88 -7.10
C GLY A 391 -1.80 -8.72 -6.10
N ALA A 392 -2.85 -7.91 -6.02
CA ALA A 392 -3.11 -6.94 -4.96
C ALA A 392 -4.10 -7.48 -3.93
N ILE A 393 -4.18 -6.81 -2.77
CA ILE A 393 -5.24 -7.06 -1.79
C ILE A 393 -6.28 -5.96 -1.99
N ASP A 394 -7.41 -6.30 -2.58
CA ASP A 394 -8.49 -5.38 -2.90
C ASP A 394 -9.48 -5.27 -1.72
N VAL A 395 -9.46 -4.12 -1.04
CA VAL A 395 -10.39 -3.76 0.04
C VAL A 395 -11.39 -2.70 -0.45
N THR A 396 -12.42 -3.12 -1.18
CA THR A 396 -13.43 -2.20 -1.73
C THR A 396 -14.76 -2.25 -0.97
N ASP A 397 -15.22 -1.10 -0.49
CA ASP A 397 -16.59 -0.85 -0.01
C ASP A 397 -17.60 -0.62 -1.17
N ILE A 398 -17.21 -0.88 -2.42
CA ILE A 398 -18.02 -0.56 -3.59
C ILE A 398 -18.95 -1.74 -3.90
N ALA A 399 -20.26 -1.49 -3.85
CA ALA A 399 -21.31 -2.44 -4.19
C ALA A 399 -21.03 -3.13 -5.54
N GLY A 400 -20.77 -4.44 -5.50
CA GLY A 400 -20.56 -5.28 -6.68
C GLY A 400 -19.11 -5.72 -6.94
N GLN A 401 -18.13 -5.15 -6.25
CA GLN A 401 -16.78 -5.73 -6.17
C GLN A 401 -16.69 -6.51 -4.85
N ARG A 402 -16.23 -7.76 -4.91
CA ARG A 402 -16.11 -8.59 -3.71
C ARG A 402 -14.75 -8.34 -3.09
N ASP A 403 -14.77 -8.00 -1.80
CA ASP A 403 -13.60 -7.94 -0.93
C ASP A 403 -12.74 -9.21 -1.05
N ASP A 404 -11.42 -9.04 -1.16
CA ASP A 404 -10.46 -10.14 -1.12
C ASP A 404 -10.34 -10.72 0.31
N ILE A 405 -10.76 -9.97 1.32
CA ILE A 405 -10.83 -10.44 2.70
C ILE A 405 -11.94 -11.49 2.81
N ILE A 406 -11.53 -12.75 2.99
CA ILE A 406 -12.41 -13.83 3.40
C ILE A 406 -12.79 -13.61 4.85
N THR A 407 -11.79 -13.48 5.73
CA THR A 407 -12.01 -13.20 7.15
C THR A 407 -10.84 -12.43 7.74
N SER A 408 -11.12 -11.69 8.81
CA SER A 408 -10.11 -10.93 9.53
C SER A 408 -10.39 -10.94 11.02
N ILE A 409 -9.34 -11.09 11.82
CA ILE A 409 -9.36 -10.88 13.26
C ILE A 409 -8.33 -9.79 13.55
N SER A 410 -8.78 -8.68 14.14
CA SER A 410 -7.92 -7.59 14.58
C SER A 410 -8.11 -7.38 16.08
N GLU A 411 -7.05 -7.54 16.87
CA GLU A 411 -7.10 -7.33 18.32
C GLU A 411 -5.99 -6.37 18.74
N GLU A 412 -6.32 -5.39 19.58
CA GLU A 412 -5.36 -4.38 20.04
C GLU A 412 -4.35 -4.91 21.08
N SER A 413 -4.50 -6.17 21.53
CA SER A 413 -3.66 -6.79 22.55
C SER A 413 -3.18 -8.19 22.15
N ALA A 414 -2.16 -8.71 22.85
CA ALA A 414 -1.59 -10.03 22.59
C ALA A 414 -2.63 -11.15 22.83
N PHE A 415 -3.29 -11.58 21.77
CA PHE A 415 -4.36 -12.58 21.78
C PHE A 415 -4.05 -13.73 20.82
N SER A 416 -4.35 -14.97 21.22
CA SER A 416 -4.28 -16.12 20.31
C SER A 416 -5.57 -16.21 19.48
N GLY A 417 -5.49 -15.93 18.18
CA GLY A 417 -6.62 -16.01 17.26
C GLY A 417 -6.75 -17.38 16.60
N ALA A 418 -7.98 -17.74 16.20
CA ALA A 418 -8.24 -18.90 15.36
C ALA A 418 -9.33 -18.57 14.33
N ILE A 419 -9.12 -19.02 13.09
CA ILE A 419 -10.02 -18.89 11.95
C ILE A 419 -10.38 -20.30 11.50
N ALA A 420 -11.65 -20.57 11.21
CA ALA A 420 -12.12 -21.85 10.72
C ALA A 420 -13.14 -21.64 9.60
N GLU A 421 -12.73 -21.85 8.34
CA GLU A 421 -13.54 -21.50 7.17
C GLU A 421 -13.70 -22.64 6.17
N ASP A 422 -14.93 -22.86 5.70
CA ASP A 422 -15.23 -23.83 4.65
C ASP A 422 -14.91 -23.21 3.27
N LEU A 423 -13.78 -23.62 2.68
CA LEU A 423 -13.28 -23.08 1.43
C LEU A 423 -13.39 -24.10 0.28
N PRO A 424 -13.70 -23.64 -0.94
CA PRO A 424 -13.67 -24.48 -2.13
C PRO A 424 -12.23 -24.75 -2.60
N VAL A 425 -12.08 -25.46 -3.71
CA VAL A 425 -10.78 -25.58 -4.38
C VAL A 425 -10.31 -24.20 -4.86
N GLY A 426 -9.05 -23.86 -4.58
CA GLY A 426 -8.58 -22.51 -4.84
C GLY A 426 -7.21 -22.22 -4.25
N THR A 427 -6.73 -21.01 -4.50
CA THR A 427 -5.49 -20.48 -3.92
C THR A 427 -5.85 -19.37 -2.95
N TYR A 428 -5.32 -19.48 -1.73
CA TYR A 428 -5.65 -18.61 -0.61
C TYR A 428 -4.38 -18.06 0.01
N TYR A 429 -4.54 -16.94 0.72
CA TYR A 429 -3.45 -16.28 1.41
C TYR A 429 -3.78 -16.06 2.88
N VAL A 430 -2.74 -16.11 3.71
CA VAL A 430 -2.84 -15.71 5.11
C VAL A 430 -1.93 -14.51 5.29
N ARG A 431 -2.47 -13.42 5.83
CA ARG A 431 -1.71 -12.22 6.16
C ARG A 431 -1.67 -12.04 7.67
N VAL A 432 -0.47 -11.88 8.22
CA VAL A 432 -0.22 -11.43 9.58
C VAL A 432 0.43 -10.06 9.48
N ALA A 433 -0.09 -9.04 10.16
CA ALA A 433 0.48 -7.71 10.12
C ALA A 433 0.50 -7.02 11.48
N SER A 434 1.52 -6.20 11.72
CA SER A 434 1.60 -5.35 12.91
C SER A 434 2.50 -4.14 12.69
N GLU A 435 2.17 -3.05 13.36
CA GLU A 435 3.02 -1.86 13.47
C GLU A 435 3.97 -1.94 14.69
N GLN A 436 3.87 -2.99 15.49
CA GLN A 436 4.71 -3.23 16.67
C GLN A 436 5.39 -4.59 16.59
N ASP A 437 6.66 -4.65 17.01
CA ASP A 437 7.43 -5.89 17.00
C ASP A 437 6.77 -6.98 17.86
N THR A 438 6.43 -8.09 17.23
CA THR A 438 5.90 -9.28 17.88
C THR A 438 6.26 -10.54 17.12
N ASN A 439 6.52 -11.59 17.89
CA ASN A 439 6.70 -12.93 17.33
C ASN A 439 5.36 -13.64 17.27
N TYR A 440 5.24 -14.64 16.42
CA TYR A 440 4.10 -15.52 16.44
C TYR A 440 4.45 -16.93 15.99
N ASN A 441 3.55 -17.84 16.29
CA ASN A 441 3.50 -19.19 15.76
C ASN A 441 2.17 -19.32 15.04
N LEU A 442 2.22 -19.50 13.72
CA LEU A 442 1.05 -19.75 12.90
C LEU A 442 0.98 -21.25 12.63
N SER A 443 -0.23 -21.79 12.75
CA SER A 443 -0.55 -23.17 12.44
C SER A 443 -1.70 -23.25 11.45
N LEU A 444 -1.55 -24.09 10.44
CA LEU A 444 -2.53 -24.35 9.39
C LEU A 444 -2.84 -25.85 9.32
N SER A 445 -4.12 -26.19 9.34
CA SER A 445 -4.62 -27.54 9.12
C SER A 445 -5.95 -27.53 8.37
N THR A 446 -6.26 -28.62 7.68
CA THR A 446 -7.53 -28.78 6.97
C THR A 446 -8.30 -29.98 7.50
N THR A 447 -9.63 -29.87 7.51
CA THR A 447 -10.52 -31.02 7.68
C THR A 447 -11.42 -31.17 6.46
N PRO A 448 -11.64 -32.40 5.96
CA PRO A 448 -12.44 -32.60 4.76
C PRO A 448 -13.85 -32.00 4.95
N PHE A 449 -14.28 -31.23 3.95
CA PHE A 449 -15.59 -30.60 3.93
C PHE A 449 -16.30 -31.02 2.64
N THR A 450 -17.54 -31.48 2.78
CA THR A 450 -18.42 -31.70 1.63
C THR A 450 -19.40 -30.55 1.56
N PRO A 451 -19.29 -29.66 0.56
CA PRO A 451 -20.24 -28.59 0.36
C PRO A 451 -21.67 -29.13 0.30
N PRO A 452 -22.65 -28.41 0.86
CA PRO A 452 -24.05 -28.69 0.59
C PRO A 452 -24.30 -28.75 -0.92
N PRO A 453 -25.21 -29.61 -1.41
CA PRO A 453 -25.56 -29.59 -2.82
C PRO A 453 -26.23 -28.26 -3.18
N ASP A 454 -25.68 -27.53 -4.16
CA ASP A 454 -26.34 -26.40 -4.81
C ASP A 454 -27.44 -26.93 -5.75
N ASN A 455 -28.72 -26.75 -5.38
CA ASN A 455 -29.85 -27.13 -6.22
C ASN A 455 -30.55 -25.93 -6.87
N ALA A 456 -30.27 -24.71 -6.43
CA ALA A 456 -30.90 -23.48 -6.93
C ALA A 456 -30.12 -22.87 -8.10
N GLY A 457 -28.80 -22.99 -8.10
CA GLY A 457 -27.89 -22.43 -9.07
C GLY A 457 -27.61 -20.95 -8.82
N ASN A 458 -26.48 -20.48 -9.31
CA ASN A 458 -25.90 -19.18 -8.98
C ASN A 458 -26.18 -18.02 -9.97
N SER A 459 -27.07 -18.23 -10.94
CA SER A 459 -27.35 -17.26 -12.01
C SER A 459 -28.73 -17.49 -12.65
N ILE A 460 -29.24 -16.51 -13.39
CA ILE A 460 -30.50 -16.63 -14.15
C ILE A 460 -30.54 -17.87 -15.07
N PRO A 461 -29.51 -18.17 -15.87
CA PRO A 461 -29.51 -19.36 -16.74
C PRO A 461 -29.48 -20.69 -15.99
N THR A 462 -28.94 -20.70 -14.77
CA THR A 462 -28.84 -21.91 -13.93
C THR A 462 -29.95 -22.02 -12.89
N ALA A 463 -30.88 -21.06 -12.87
CA ALA A 463 -31.93 -20.96 -11.87
C ALA A 463 -32.80 -22.21 -11.82
N ARG A 464 -33.12 -22.67 -10.61
CA ARG A 464 -34.03 -23.79 -10.38
C ARG A 464 -35.45 -23.43 -10.79
N ASP A 465 -35.94 -24.12 -11.82
CA ASP A 465 -37.29 -23.89 -12.35
C ASP A 465 -38.37 -24.52 -11.45
N LEU A 466 -39.20 -23.67 -10.86
CA LEU A 466 -40.36 -24.02 -10.05
C LEU A 466 -41.62 -24.23 -10.91
N GLY A 467 -41.53 -23.96 -12.22
CA GLY A 467 -42.62 -24.05 -13.17
C GLY A 467 -43.68 -22.96 -12.99
N VAL A 468 -44.91 -23.29 -13.37
CA VAL A 468 -46.07 -22.41 -13.16
C VAL A 468 -46.51 -22.50 -11.70
N LEU A 469 -46.47 -21.39 -10.97
CA LEU A 469 -46.92 -21.35 -9.58
C LEU A 469 -48.45 -21.31 -9.51
N THR A 470 -49.04 -22.40 -9.05
CA THR A 470 -50.49 -22.49 -8.79
C THR A 470 -50.82 -22.77 -7.32
N ASN A 471 -49.82 -23.12 -6.51
CA ASN A 471 -49.93 -23.43 -5.07
C ASN A 471 -48.61 -23.07 -4.37
N SER A 472 -48.62 -23.05 -3.03
CA SER A 472 -47.41 -22.91 -2.21
C SER A 472 -46.41 -24.06 -2.45
N GLN A 473 -45.12 -23.71 -2.59
CA GLN A 473 -44.00 -24.65 -2.66
C GLN A 473 -42.97 -24.29 -1.59
N THR A 474 -42.41 -25.28 -0.90
CA THR A 474 -41.30 -25.11 0.03
C THR A 474 -40.08 -25.89 -0.46
N LEU A 475 -38.95 -25.20 -0.52
CA LEU A 475 -37.68 -25.67 -1.08
C LEU A 475 -36.61 -25.50 -0.01
N SER A 476 -35.60 -26.36 -0.02
CA SER A 476 -34.44 -26.26 0.86
C SER A 476 -33.19 -26.18 0.01
N ASP A 477 -32.28 -25.31 0.42
CA ASP A 477 -30.93 -25.16 -0.14
C ASP A 477 -30.00 -24.58 0.95
N ALA A 478 -28.77 -24.25 0.58
CA ALA A 478 -27.80 -23.63 1.47
C ALA A 478 -27.14 -22.42 0.82
N LEU A 479 -26.89 -21.38 1.62
CA LEU A 479 -26.06 -20.25 1.23
C LEU A 479 -24.79 -20.24 2.07
N GLY A 480 -23.72 -19.69 1.54
CA GLY A 480 -22.45 -19.54 2.26
C GLY A 480 -21.38 -18.89 1.40
N PHE A 481 -20.13 -18.98 1.85
CA PHE A 481 -18.99 -18.48 1.07
C PHE A 481 -18.83 -19.20 -0.28
N ILE A 482 -19.04 -20.52 -0.30
CA ILE A 482 -18.94 -21.35 -1.51
C ILE A 482 -20.13 -21.11 -2.45
N ASP A 483 -21.31 -20.89 -1.88
CA ASP A 483 -22.57 -20.71 -2.60
C ASP A 483 -23.23 -19.39 -2.18
N PRO A 484 -22.75 -18.25 -2.70
CA PRO A 484 -23.13 -16.94 -2.18
C PRO A 484 -24.52 -16.49 -2.64
N THR A 485 -25.05 -17.13 -3.68
CA THR A 485 -26.29 -16.69 -4.33
C THR A 485 -27.08 -17.85 -4.89
N ASP A 486 -28.38 -17.88 -4.61
CA ASP A 486 -29.29 -18.88 -5.15
C ASP A 486 -30.34 -18.23 -6.04
N PHE A 487 -30.59 -18.83 -7.20
CA PHE A 487 -31.58 -18.37 -8.16
C PHE A 487 -32.72 -19.36 -8.34
N TYR A 488 -33.95 -18.87 -8.25
CA TYR A 488 -35.15 -19.66 -8.57
C TYR A 488 -35.88 -19.00 -9.72
N ARG A 489 -36.52 -19.78 -10.58
CA ARG A 489 -37.34 -19.28 -11.68
C ARG A 489 -38.77 -19.76 -11.53
N PHE A 490 -39.74 -18.89 -11.77
CA PHE A 490 -41.14 -19.28 -11.78
C PHE A 490 -41.94 -18.52 -12.84
N THR A 491 -43.12 -19.05 -13.17
CA THR A 491 -44.05 -18.43 -14.12
C THR A 491 -45.42 -18.22 -13.48
N LEU A 492 -46.03 -17.07 -13.75
CA LEU A 492 -47.40 -16.72 -13.39
C LEU A 492 -48.28 -16.65 -14.64
N GLU A 493 -49.40 -17.38 -14.64
CA GLU A 493 -50.39 -17.31 -15.74
C GLU A 493 -51.46 -16.24 -15.51
N ASN A 494 -51.67 -15.84 -14.25
CA ASN A 494 -52.66 -14.83 -13.85
C ASN A 494 -51.97 -13.81 -12.94
N THR A 495 -52.51 -12.60 -12.88
CA THR A 495 -52.11 -11.62 -11.88
C THR A 495 -52.26 -12.23 -10.49
N SER A 496 -51.18 -12.23 -9.72
CA SER A 496 -51.11 -12.97 -8.47
C SER A 496 -50.38 -12.18 -7.40
N ARG A 497 -50.82 -12.34 -6.16
CA ARG A 497 -50.09 -11.90 -4.97
C ARG A 497 -49.13 -13.01 -4.57
N ILE A 498 -47.85 -12.69 -4.56
CA ILE A 498 -46.76 -13.59 -4.21
C ILE A 498 -46.35 -13.34 -2.77
N THR A 499 -46.24 -14.41 -1.99
CA THR A 499 -45.66 -14.39 -0.65
C THR A 499 -44.38 -15.22 -0.65
N LEU A 500 -43.27 -14.61 -0.26
CA LEU A 500 -41.99 -15.28 -0.06
C LEU A 500 -41.73 -15.36 1.44
N SER A 501 -41.35 -16.52 1.95
CA SER A 501 -41.03 -16.69 3.37
C SER A 501 -39.77 -17.52 3.52
N LEU A 502 -38.80 -17.00 4.29
CA LEU A 502 -37.54 -17.66 4.56
C LEU A 502 -37.52 -18.19 6.00
N SER A 503 -37.12 -19.46 6.17
CA SER A 503 -37.04 -20.10 7.48
C SER A 503 -35.86 -21.07 7.55
N GLY A 504 -35.63 -21.71 8.70
CA GLY A 504 -34.61 -22.76 8.83
C GLY A 504 -33.16 -22.28 8.89
N LEU A 505 -32.91 -20.96 8.96
CA LEU A 505 -31.59 -20.35 9.13
C LEU A 505 -30.93 -20.83 10.43
N SER A 506 -30.15 -21.89 10.36
CA SER A 506 -29.50 -22.50 11.53
C SER A 506 -28.26 -21.70 11.96
N SER A 507 -28.25 -21.23 13.21
CA SER A 507 -27.09 -20.66 13.95
C SER A 507 -26.20 -19.69 13.17
N GLN A 508 -26.65 -18.45 12.99
CA GLN A 508 -25.78 -17.32 12.64
C GLN A 508 -24.98 -16.91 13.88
N PRO A 509 -23.62 -16.91 13.86
CA PRO A 509 -22.82 -16.60 15.04
C PRO A 509 -22.83 -15.12 15.42
N ASP A 510 -23.19 -14.21 14.50
CA ASP A 510 -22.98 -12.78 14.73
C ASP A 510 -24.16 -11.92 14.29
N PHE A 511 -24.64 -11.08 15.21
CA PHE A 511 -25.87 -10.28 15.08
C PHE A 511 -25.63 -8.92 14.38
N LEU A 512 -24.41 -8.65 13.90
CA LEU A 512 -23.97 -7.29 13.56
C LEU A 512 -23.65 -7.01 12.08
N SER A 513 -23.75 -7.98 11.16
CA SER A 513 -23.48 -7.72 9.73
C SER A 513 -24.12 -8.66 8.69
N THR A 514 -24.76 -9.76 9.08
CA THR A 514 -25.34 -10.71 8.11
C THR A 514 -26.78 -10.37 7.74
N PHE A 515 -27.03 -10.04 6.47
CA PHE A 515 -28.37 -9.96 5.89
C PHE A 515 -28.50 -10.95 4.73
N THR A 516 -29.64 -11.66 4.67
CA THR A 516 -30.00 -12.48 3.52
C THR A 516 -31.08 -11.75 2.75
N SER A 517 -30.76 -11.14 1.62
CA SER A 517 -31.74 -10.44 0.80
C SER A 517 -32.45 -11.39 -0.16
N VAL A 518 -33.69 -11.06 -0.50
CA VAL A 518 -34.48 -11.76 -1.52
C VAL A 518 -34.96 -10.74 -2.53
N ASP A 519 -34.46 -10.84 -3.76
CA ASP A 519 -34.87 -9.96 -4.85
C ASP A 519 -35.82 -10.70 -5.80
N ILE A 520 -36.89 -10.03 -6.23
CA ILE A 520 -37.72 -10.48 -7.35
C ILE A 520 -37.21 -9.77 -8.61
N ILE A 521 -36.79 -10.55 -9.60
CA ILE A 521 -36.16 -10.07 -10.83
C ILE A 521 -37.01 -10.48 -12.03
N GLN A 522 -37.06 -9.61 -13.04
CA GLN A 522 -37.67 -9.92 -14.33
C GLN A 522 -36.66 -9.67 -15.45
N ASP A 523 -36.29 -10.73 -16.18
CA ASP A 523 -35.47 -10.64 -17.40
C ASP A 523 -36.36 -10.18 -18.57
N THR A 524 -36.55 -8.87 -18.69
CA THR A 524 -37.47 -8.28 -19.68
C THR A 524 -36.90 -8.28 -21.10
N ASN A 525 -35.56 -8.25 -21.24
CA ASN A 525 -34.89 -8.20 -22.54
C ASN A 525 -34.43 -9.59 -23.04
N GLY A 526 -34.49 -10.62 -22.20
CA GLY A 526 -34.17 -12.00 -22.53
C GLY A 526 -32.67 -12.27 -22.69
N ASN A 527 -31.80 -11.44 -22.08
CA ASN A 527 -30.34 -11.57 -22.20
C ASN A 527 -29.75 -12.58 -21.20
N GLY A 528 -30.53 -13.07 -20.24
CA GLY A 528 -30.06 -13.97 -19.18
C GLY A 528 -29.21 -13.30 -18.10
N GLU A 529 -29.22 -11.97 -18.02
CA GLU A 529 -28.53 -11.16 -17.01
C GLU A 529 -29.54 -10.53 -16.05
N VAL A 530 -29.06 -10.12 -14.87
CA VAL A 530 -29.90 -9.42 -13.89
C VAL A 530 -30.15 -7.99 -14.36
N ASP A 531 -31.31 -7.75 -14.95
CA ASP A 531 -31.84 -6.40 -15.14
C ASP A 531 -32.48 -5.93 -13.81
N PHE A 532 -31.72 -5.17 -13.02
CA PHE A 532 -32.19 -4.70 -11.71
C PHE A 532 -33.26 -3.62 -11.87
N ASP A 533 -34.49 -3.92 -11.41
CA ASP A 533 -35.54 -2.93 -11.15
C ASP A 533 -35.62 -2.67 -9.63
N PRO A 534 -35.14 -1.51 -9.15
CA PRO A 534 -35.15 -1.18 -7.72
C PRO A 534 -36.55 -1.19 -7.09
N SER A 535 -37.61 -1.06 -7.89
CA SER A 535 -38.99 -1.06 -7.40
C SER A 535 -39.51 -2.46 -7.04
N LEU A 536 -38.82 -3.52 -7.46
CA LEU A 536 -39.16 -4.93 -7.20
C LEU A 536 -38.19 -5.62 -6.22
N SER A 537 -37.18 -4.89 -5.72
CA SER A 537 -36.22 -5.36 -4.72
C SER A 537 -36.66 -5.00 -3.31
N GLU A 538 -36.73 -5.98 -2.41
CA GLU A 538 -37.02 -5.75 -0.99
C GLU A 538 -35.97 -6.47 -0.11
N VAL A 539 -35.35 -5.74 0.81
CA VAL A 539 -34.37 -6.32 1.73
C VAL A 539 -35.12 -7.00 2.87
N ILE A 540 -35.18 -8.32 2.83
CA ILE A 540 -35.63 -9.12 3.97
C ILE A 540 -34.49 -9.17 4.99
N ASN A 541 -34.67 -8.56 6.16
CA ASN A 541 -33.70 -8.74 7.25
C ASN A 541 -34.01 -10.05 7.97
N GLY A 542 -33.62 -11.17 7.35
CA GLY A 542 -33.77 -12.51 7.93
C GLY A 542 -32.88 -12.69 9.17
N VAL A 543 -33.36 -12.26 10.33
CA VAL A 543 -32.70 -12.49 11.62
C VAL A 543 -33.17 -13.84 12.20
N SER A 544 -32.27 -14.60 12.80
CA SER A 544 -32.62 -15.84 13.50
C SER A 544 -33.79 -15.62 14.47
N GLY A 545 -34.90 -16.35 14.28
CA GLY A 545 -36.08 -16.25 15.13
C GLY A 545 -37.15 -15.25 14.68
N PHE A 546 -36.98 -14.62 13.51
CA PHE A 546 -38.03 -13.86 12.83
C PHE A 546 -38.45 -14.59 11.55
N GLU A 547 -39.75 -14.87 11.41
CA GLU A 547 -40.35 -15.22 10.12
C GLU A 547 -40.71 -13.89 9.46
N ASP A 548 -39.91 -13.46 8.50
CA ASP A 548 -40.19 -12.29 7.70
C ASP A 548 -40.67 -12.73 6.31
N SER A 549 -41.64 -12.02 5.76
CA SER A 549 -42.28 -12.38 4.50
C SER A 549 -42.45 -11.20 3.59
N VAL A 550 -41.98 -11.34 2.35
CA VAL A 550 -42.21 -10.36 1.29
C VAL A 550 -43.51 -10.68 0.59
N VAL A 551 -44.36 -9.67 0.42
CA VAL A 551 -45.63 -9.79 -0.28
C VAL A 551 -45.65 -8.81 -1.44
N GLN A 552 -45.67 -9.33 -2.66
CA GLN A 552 -45.65 -8.53 -3.88
C GLN A 552 -46.75 -8.97 -4.85
N SER A 553 -47.48 -8.01 -5.41
CA SER A 553 -48.43 -8.29 -6.50
C SER A 553 -47.74 -8.17 -7.84
N LEU A 554 -47.85 -9.22 -8.67
CA LEU A 554 -47.17 -9.35 -9.96
C LEU A 554 -48.16 -9.70 -11.07
N LEU A 555 -47.93 -9.14 -12.26
CA LEU A 555 -48.66 -9.47 -13.49
C LEU A 555 -48.26 -10.88 -14.01
N PRO A 556 -49.00 -11.46 -14.97
CA PRO A 556 -48.57 -12.68 -15.65
C PRO A 556 -47.19 -12.50 -16.29
N GLY A 557 -46.29 -13.44 -16.06
CA GLY A 557 -44.90 -13.30 -16.48
C GLY A 557 -44.00 -14.40 -15.97
N THR A 558 -42.75 -14.38 -16.43
CA THR A 558 -41.66 -15.19 -15.86
C THR A 558 -40.83 -14.30 -14.96
N TYR A 559 -40.56 -14.77 -13.75
CA TYR A 559 -39.82 -14.06 -12.72
C TYR A 559 -38.73 -14.95 -12.15
N TYR A 560 -37.72 -14.31 -11.57
CA TYR A 560 -36.62 -14.95 -10.87
C TYR A 560 -36.59 -14.46 -9.43
N LEU A 561 -36.24 -15.35 -8.51
CA LEU A 561 -35.88 -14.98 -7.14
C LEU A 561 -34.37 -15.08 -7.04
N ARG A 562 -33.71 -14.04 -6.52
CA ARG A 562 -32.32 -14.10 -6.11
C ARG A 562 -32.25 -14.03 -4.61
N LEU A 563 -31.78 -15.09 -3.99
CA LEU A 563 -31.38 -15.09 -2.58
C LEU A 563 -29.89 -14.79 -2.54
N SER A 564 -29.48 -13.78 -1.76
CA SER A 564 -28.06 -13.44 -1.63
C SER A 564 -27.68 -13.17 -0.19
N HIS A 565 -26.49 -13.61 0.19
CA HIS A 565 -25.94 -13.41 1.53
C HIS A 565 -24.90 -12.27 1.53
N GLY A 566 -25.17 -11.22 2.30
CA GLY A 566 -24.23 -10.13 2.59
C GLY A 566 -23.63 -10.34 3.97
N GLY A 567 -22.44 -10.96 4.04
CA GLY A 567 -21.72 -11.25 5.28
C GLY A 567 -20.79 -12.46 5.15
N THR A 568 -19.88 -12.59 6.12
CA THR A 568 -18.99 -13.73 6.34
C THR A 568 -19.75 -14.83 7.13
N LEU A 569 -19.63 -16.16 6.96
CA LEU A 569 -18.59 -16.99 6.32
C LEU A 569 -18.90 -18.51 6.30
N THR A 570 -19.86 -18.99 7.11
CA THR A 570 -20.18 -20.43 7.19
C THR A 570 -21.42 -20.77 6.36
N SER A 571 -21.39 -21.92 5.69
CA SER A 571 -22.55 -22.38 4.92
C SER A 571 -23.70 -22.72 5.88
N PHE A 572 -24.89 -22.18 5.62
CA PHE A 572 -26.09 -22.44 6.39
C PHE A 572 -27.23 -22.88 5.48
N ASN A 573 -28.05 -23.79 5.98
CA ASN A 573 -29.24 -24.22 5.26
C ASN A 573 -30.38 -23.21 5.48
N TYR A 574 -31.26 -23.11 4.49
CA TYR A 574 -32.53 -22.39 4.60
C TYR A 574 -33.66 -23.19 3.99
N ASN A 575 -34.89 -22.79 4.30
CA ASN A 575 -36.10 -23.22 3.62
C ASN A 575 -36.84 -22.00 3.07
N LEU A 576 -36.98 -21.94 1.74
CA LEU A 576 -37.73 -20.91 1.03
C LEU A 576 -39.13 -21.44 0.71
N THR A 577 -40.15 -20.73 1.20
CA THR A 577 -41.54 -20.97 0.79
C THR A 577 -41.99 -19.88 -0.17
N VAL A 578 -42.49 -20.29 -1.34
CA VAL A 578 -43.01 -19.42 -2.39
C VAL A 578 -44.48 -19.75 -2.59
N GLU A 579 -45.37 -18.80 -2.35
CA GLU A 579 -46.80 -18.94 -2.55
C GLU A 579 -47.31 -17.90 -3.55
N ALA A 580 -48.20 -18.30 -4.44
CA ALA A 580 -48.87 -17.42 -5.40
C ALA A 580 -50.38 -17.58 -5.28
N ILE A 581 -51.08 -16.47 -4.99
CA ILE A 581 -52.54 -16.43 -4.90
C ILE A 581 -53.06 -15.52 -6.03
N PRO A 582 -53.67 -16.10 -7.08
CA PRO A 582 -54.28 -15.31 -8.15
C PRO A 582 -55.36 -14.37 -7.63
N PHE A 583 -55.37 -13.14 -8.12
CA PHE A 583 -56.44 -12.16 -7.87
C PHE A 583 -56.73 -11.35 -9.13
N ILE A 584 -57.87 -10.67 -9.13
CA ILE A 584 -58.23 -9.73 -10.19
C ILE A 584 -57.96 -8.34 -9.62
N PRO A 585 -57.01 -7.57 -10.18
CA PRO A 585 -56.80 -6.19 -9.78
C PRO A 585 -58.08 -5.39 -9.89
N PRO A 586 -58.28 -4.38 -9.03
CA PRO A 586 -59.29 -3.36 -9.29
C PRO A 586 -59.13 -2.77 -10.70
N PRO A 587 -60.21 -2.29 -11.33
CA PRO A 587 -60.10 -1.63 -12.62
C PRO A 587 -59.26 -0.37 -12.48
N ASP A 588 -58.16 -0.26 -13.24
CA ASP A 588 -57.42 0.97 -13.45
C ASP A 588 -58.25 1.91 -14.32
N ASN A 589 -58.65 3.05 -13.77
CA ASN A 589 -59.36 4.10 -14.50
C ASN A 589 -58.52 5.37 -14.70
N ALA A 590 -57.28 5.38 -14.23
CA ALA A 590 -56.38 6.52 -14.22
C ALA A 590 -54.97 6.09 -14.59
N GLY A 591 -54.66 6.11 -15.89
CA GLY A 591 -53.38 5.58 -16.36
C GLY A 591 -52.15 6.34 -15.86
N ASN A 592 -51.02 5.66 -15.92
CA ASN A 592 -49.74 6.08 -15.31
C ASN A 592 -48.97 7.11 -16.15
N THR A 593 -49.39 7.36 -17.39
CA THR A 593 -48.73 8.32 -18.28
C THR A 593 -49.58 9.57 -18.48
N PRO A 594 -48.98 10.74 -18.76
CA PRO A 594 -49.74 11.95 -19.07
C PRO A 594 -50.73 11.82 -20.23
N SER A 595 -50.46 10.93 -21.19
CA SER A 595 -51.38 10.62 -22.29
C SER A 595 -52.55 9.71 -21.91
N GLU A 596 -52.43 8.97 -20.83
CA GLU A 596 -53.42 8.01 -20.33
C GLU A 596 -54.11 8.50 -19.05
N ALA A 597 -53.71 9.69 -18.57
CA ALA A 597 -54.25 10.31 -17.38
C ALA A 597 -55.78 10.45 -17.43
N ARG A 598 -56.41 10.24 -16.28
CA ARG A 598 -57.85 10.41 -16.13
C ARG A 598 -58.24 11.87 -16.28
N GLU A 599 -59.03 12.16 -17.31
CA GLU A 599 -59.51 13.52 -17.59
C GLU A 599 -60.60 13.96 -16.59
N VAL A 600 -60.26 14.92 -15.74
CA VAL A 600 -61.18 15.63 -14.85
C VAL A 600 -61.83 16.84 -15.55
N ASP A 601 -61.27 17.26 -16.69
CA ASP A 601 -61.66 18.42 -17.50
C ASP A 601 -61.58 19.74 -16.70
N ILE A 602 -62.48 20.70 -16.92
CA ILE A 602 -62.54 21.97 -16.17
C ILE A 602 -63.01 21.72 -14.74
N LEU A 603 -62.15 21.99 -13.75
CA LEU A 603 -62.48 21.84 -12.34
C LEU A 603 -63.31 23.04 -11.85
N THR A 604 -64.62 22.87 -11.68
CA THR A 604 -65.55 23.93 -11.23
C THR A 604 -66.22 23.67 -9.87
N GLY A 605 -65.89 22.56 -9.20
CA GLY A 605 -66.47 22.13 -7.93
C GLY A 605 -65.74 20.92 -7.37
N SER A 606 -66.35 20.18 -6.44
CA SER A 606 -65.76 18.97 -5.86
C SER A 606 -66.08 17.72 -6.67
N GLN A 607 -65.06 16.91 -6.98
CA GLN A 607 -65.15 15.60 -7.63
C GLN A 607 -64.32 14.59 -6.85
N THR A 608 -64.81 13.36 -6.74
CA THR A 608 -64.14 12.26 -6.02
C THR A 608 -63.97 11.08 -6.97
N PHE A 609 -62.79 10.48 -6.94
CA PHE A 609 -62.38 9.36 -7.77
C PHE A 609 -61.83 8.26 -6.88
N ASP A 610 -62.43 7.07 -6.99
CA ASP A 610 -61.89 5.87 -6.36
C ASP A 610 -61.08 5.10 -7.42
N ASP A 611 -59.89 4.66 -7.04
CA ASP A 611 -58.95 3.90 -7.87
C ASP A 611 -57.99 3.10 -6.97
N PHE A 612 -56.95 2.50 -7.55
CA PHE A 612 -56.01 1.63 -6.87
C PHE A 612 -54.58 1.91 -7.32
N VAL A 613 -53.64 1.97 -6.38
CA VAL A 613 -52.21 1.93 -6.67
C VAL A 613 -51.53 0.82 -5.85
N GLY A 614 -50.47 0.21 -6.39
CA GLY A 614 -49.78 -0.92 -5.79
C GLY A 614 -48.77 -1.58 -6.71
N GLY A 615 -48.49 -2.87 -6.47
CA GLY A 615 -47.43 -3.60 -7.17
C GLY A 615 -47.67 -3.81 -8.67
N VAL A 616 -48.94 -3.85 -9.10
CA VAL A 616 -49.35 -4.06 -10.50
C VAL A 616 -49.71 -2.77 -11.23
N ASP A 617 -49.89 -1.68 -10.49
CA ASP A 617 -50.26 -0.37 -10.98
C ASP A 617 -49.66 0.69 -10.06
N ARG A 618 -48.47 1.19 -10.38
CA ARG A 618 -47.65 1.94 -9.41
C ARG A 618 -48.11 3.37 -9.22
N GLN A 619 -48.83 3.91 -10.19
CA GLN A 619 -49.02 5.35 -10.30
C GLN A 619 -50.27 5.65 -11.11
N ASP A 620 -51.12 6.51 -10.57
CA ASP A 620 -52.28 7.01 -11.26
C ASP A 620 -52.13 8.49 -11.53
N LEU A 621 -52.44 8.89 -12.76
CA LEU A 621 -52.38 10.29 -13.16
C LEU A 621 -53.76 10.85 -13.49
N TYR A 622 -54.04 12.03 -12.97
CA TYR A 622 -55.26 12.79 -13.22
C TYR A 622 -54.91 14.12 -13.87
N ARG A 623 -55.68 14.55 -14.87
CA ARG A 623 -55.48 15.82 -15.56
C ARG A 623 -56.68 16.74 -15.36
N PHE A 624 -56.45 17.97 -14.91
CA PHE A 624 -57.50 18.97 -14.76
C PHE A 624 -57.08 20.34 -15.32
N THR A 625 -58.07 21.16 -15.67
CA THR A 625 -57.88 22.53 -16.17
C THR A 625 -58.57 23.53 -15.25
N LEU A 626 -57.90 24.66 -14.98
CA LEU A 626 -58.47 25.81 -14.31
C LEU A 626 -58.65 26.96 -15.32
N GLU A 627 -59.87 27.49 -15.43
CA GLU A 627 -60.14 28.68 -16.27
C GLU A 627 -59.82 30.00 -15.57
N ASN A 628 -59.79 30.01 -14.23
CA ASN A 628 -59.52 31.18 -13.41
C ASN A 628 -58.61 30.81 -12.24
N SER A 629 -57.94 31.81 -11.66
CA SER A 629 -57.17 31.65 -10.43
C SER A 629 -58.10 31.22 -9.28
N SER A 630 -57.82 30.05 -8.69
CA SER A 630 -58.68 29.36 -7.72
C SER A 630 -57.86 28.72 -6.61
N VAL A 631 -58.47 28.48 -5.45
CA VAL A 631 -57.85 27.70 -4.36
C VAL A 631 -58.22 26.23 -4.55
N VAL A 632 -57.28 25.44 -5.05
CA VAL A 632 -57.47 24.00 -5.23
C VAL A 632 -57.21 23.28 -3.92
N SER A 633 -58.10 22.35 -3.55
CA SER A 633 -57.90 21.40 -2.45
C SER A 633 -57.96 19.97 -2.99
N LEU A 634 -56.88 19.23 -2.81
CA LEU A 634 -56.75 17.80 -3.08
C LEU A 634 -56.75 17.06 -1.75
N VAL A 635 -57.54 16.00 -1.64
CA VAL A 635 -57.57 15.12 -0.47
C VAL A 635 -57.47 13.68 -0.94
N LEU A 636 -56.40 13.00 -0.56
CA LEU A 636 -56.19 11.57 -0.77
C LEU A 636 -56.49 10.84 0.53
N ASP A 637 -57.50 9.99 0.54
CA ASP A 637 -57.95 9.23 1.70
C ASP A 637 -58.24 7.76 1.32
N GLY A 638 -58.59 6.93 2.29
CA GLY A 638 -58.98 5.53 2.06
C GLY A 638 -57.80 4.58 1.84
N VAL A 639 -56.56 5.07 1.94
CA VAL A 639 -55.35 4.25 1.74
C VAL A 639 -55.10 3.30 2.92
N SER A 640 -54.71 2.06 2.62
CA SER A 640 -54.24 1.08 3.60
C SER A 640 -52.72 1.09 3.79
N ASP A 641 -51.98 1.67 2.85
CA ASP A 641 -50.52 1.80 2.89
C ASP A 641 -50.06 3.22 2.54
N PHE A 642 -48.79 3.55 2.80
CA PHE A 642 -48.25 4.87 2.53
C PHE A 642 -48.25 5.17 1.03
N THR A 643 -48.90 6.28 0.67
CA THR A 643 -49.16 6.67 -0.73
C THR A 643 -48.84 8.14 -0.90
N ASN A 644 -48.08 8.47 -1.93
CA ASN A 644 -47.73 9.85 -2.26
C ASN A 644 -48.88 10.51 -3.02
N LEU A 645 -49.15 11.78 -2.71
CA LEU A 645 -50.02 12.67 -3.45
C LEU A 645 -49.18 13.84 -3.96
N ILE A 646 -49.09 14.02 -5.27
CA ILE A 646 -48.20 15.00 -5.90
C ILE A 646 -49.02 15.88 -6.84
N LEU A 647 -48.85 17.20 -6.73
CA LEU A 647 -49.45 18.19 -7.62
C LEU A 647 -48.39 18.76 -8.57
N ILE A 648 -48.67 18.70 -9.86
CA ILE A 648 -47.75 19.05 -10.94
C ILE A 648 -48.42 20.09 -11.85
N GLN A 649 -47.67 21.07 -12.34
CA GLN A 649 -48.15 22.05 -13.32
C GLN A 649 -47.42 21.87 -14.64
N ASP A 650 -48.16 21.70 -15.74
CA ASP A 650 -47.57 21.71 -17.08
C ASP A 650 -47.12 23.13 -17.45
N LEU A 651 -45.86 23.47 -17.17
CA LEU A 651 -45.32 24.82 -17.34
C LEU A 651 -44.95 25.09 -18.80
N ASN A 652 -44.59 24.04 -19.54
CA ASN A 652 -44.12 24.15 -20.91
C ASN A 652 -45.25 23.95 -21.96
N GLY A 653 -46.46 23.55 -21.52
CA GLY A 653 -47.67 23.40 -22.32
C GLY A 653 -47.64 22.19 -23.25
N ASN A 654 -46.82 21.18 -22.95
CA ASN A 654 -46.67 19.98 -23.79
C ASN A 654 -47.61 18.83 -23.39
N SER A 655 -48.46 19.04 -22.38
CA SER A 655 -49.37 18.04 -21.80
C SER A 655 -48.65 16.81 -21.24
N ARG A 656 -47.47 17.00 -20.66
CA ARG A 656 -46.70 15.98 -19.94
C ARG A 656 -46.38 16.44 -18.52
N ALA A 657 -46.24 15.49 -17.61
CA ALA A 657 -45.79 15.71 -16.25
C ALA A 657 -44.28 15.42 -16.17
N GLU A 658 -43.51 16.35 -15.59
CA GLU A 658 -42.06 16.28 -15.52
C GLU A 658 -41.57 16.55 -14.09
N LEU A 659 -40.49 15.89 -13.65
CA LEU A 659 -40.00 15.98 -12.26
C LEU A 659 -39.66 17.42 -11.79
N ASN A 660 -39.29 18.30 -12.73
CA ASN A 660 -39.00 19.71 -12.45
C ASN A 660 -40.23 20.62 -12.46
N GLU A 661 -41.43 20.05 -12.63
CA GLU A 661 -42.72 20.74 -12.71
C GLU A 661 -43.63 20.47 -11.50
N THR A 662 -43.14 19.71 -10.52
CA THR A 662 -43.82 19.48 -9.24
C THR A 662 -43.99 20.78 -8.47
N ILE A 663 -45.23 21.10 -8.12
CA ILE A 663 -45.57 22.26 -7.29
C ILE A 663 -45.36 21.91 -5.81
N THR A 664 -45.96 20.81 -5.37
CA THR A 664 -45.91 20.33 -3.99
C THR A 664 -46.34 18.87 -3.93
N ALA A 665 -45.98 18.19 -2.84
CA ALA A 665 -46.41 16.83 -2.55
C ALA A 665 -46.86 16.72 -1.08
N ASP A 666 -47.68 15.73 -0.78
CA ASP A 666 -48.02 15.28 0.57
C ASP A 666 -48.13 13.74 0.59
N GLY A 667 -48.25 13.12 1.76
CA GLY A 667 -48.38 11.67 1.91
C GLY A 667 -49.66 11.28 2.65
N ALA A 668 -50.34 10.24 2.17
CA ALA A 668 -51.45 9.59 2.85
C ALA A 668 -50.99 8.28 3.50
N SER A 669 -51.61 7.91 4.62
CA SER A 669 -51.43 6.60 5.28
C SER A 669 -52.76 6.14 5.87
N SER A 670 -52.82 4.91 6.37
CA SER A 670 -54.01 4.35 7.03
C SER A 670 -54.51 5.14 8.25
N SER A 671 -53.73 6.11 8.74
CA SER A 671 -54.02 6.92 9.91
C SER A 671 -54.21 8.41 9.62
N SER A 672 -53.87 8.87 8.41
CA SER A 672 -53.94 10.28 8.03
C SER A 672 -54.13 10.42 6.53
N PRO A 673 -55.10 11.24 6.06
CA PRO A 673 -55.21 11.58 4.65
C PRO A 673 -54.05 12.49 4.22
N GLY A 674 -53.71 12.44 2.94
CA GLY A 674 -52.83 13.41 2.28
C GLY A 674 -53.67 14.61 1.81
N ILE A 675 -53.23 15.83 2.09
CA ILE A 675 -53.98 17.05 1.81
C ILE A 675 -53.07 18.11 1.18
N ILE A 676 -53.37 18.50 -0.05
CA ILE A 676 -52.74 19.64 -0.71
C ILE A 676 -53.77 20.75 -0.86
N GLN A 677 -53.45 21.96 -0.37
CA GLN A 677 -54.26 23.16 -0.60
C GLN A 677 -53.39 24.27 -1.18
N GLN A 678 -53.64 24.64 -2.43
CA GLN A 678 -52.79 25.57 -3.18
C GLN A 678 -53.62 26.60 -3.96
N THR A 679 -53.21 27.87 -3.95
CA THR A 679 -53.76 28.86 -4.88
C THR A 679 -53.04 28.70 -6.22
N LEU A 680 -53.78 28.35 -7.26
CA LEU A 680 -53.29 28.07 -8.60
C LEU A 680 -53.88 29.05 -9.60
N GLU A 681 -53.09 29.46 -10.59
CA GLU A 681 -53.54 30.30 -11.70
C GLU A 681 -54.33 29.47 -12.73
N ALA A 682 -54.92 30.14 -13.72
CA ALA A 682 -55.52 29.44 -14.85
C ALA A 682 -54.45 28.65 -15.63
N GLY A 683 -54.70 27.37 -15.90
CA GLY A 683 -53.71 26.47 -16.48
C GLY A 683 -54.13 25.00 -16.49
N ILE A 684 -53.22 24.14 -16.96
CA ILE A 684 -53.36 22.69 -16.95
C ILE A 684 -52.48 22.12 -15.85
N TYR A 685 -53.03 21.18 -15.10
CA TYR A 685 -52.39 20.59 -13.94
C TYR A 685 -52.60 19.08 -13.94
N PHE A 686 -51.66 18.37 -13.31
CA PHE A 686 -51.75 16.96 -13.05
C PHE A 686 -51.74 16.68 -11.55
N VAL A 687 -52.50 15.67 -11.14
CA VAL A 687 -52.39 15.07 -9.82
C VAL A 687 -51.89 13.66 -10.02
N GLU A 688 -50.81 13.33 -9.34
CA GLU A 688 -50.20 12.02 -9.31
C GLU A 688 -50.46 11.38 -7.94
N VAL A 689 -50.98 10.15 -7.97
CA VAL A 689 -51.09 9.28 -6.80
C VAL A 689 -50.12 8.13 -7.03
N GLU A 690 -49.13 7.96 -6.17
CA GLU A 690 -48.05 6.99 -6.37
C GLU A 690 -47.92 6.08 -5.14
N ALA A 691 -47.90 4.76 -5.36
CA ALA A 691 -47.68 3.78 -4.31
C ALA A 691 -46.22 3.81 -3.82
N SER A 692 -46.04 4.07 -2.52
CA SER A 692 -44.73 4.04 -1.85
C SER A 692 -44.58 2.81 -0.94
N GLY A 693 -45.69 2.16 -0.59
CA GLY A 693 -45.75 0.86 0.09
C GLY A 693 -46.39 -0.23 -0.76
N GLY A 694 -47.16 -1.12 -0.13
CA GLY A 694 -47.91 -2.19 -0.77
C GLY A 694 -49.21 -1.74 -1.46
N ASP A 695 -49.95 -2.72 -1.94
CA ASP A 695 -51.25 -2.55 -2.61
C ASP A 695 -52.25 -1.76 -1.75
N THR A 696 -52.85 -0.72 -2.32
CA THR A 696 -53.86 0.10 -1.64
C THR A 696 -54.91 0.65 -2.60
N ASP A 697 -56.18 0.47 -2.22
CA ASP A 697 -57.27 1.28 -2.78
C ASP A 697 -57.12 2.72 -2.26
N TYR A 698 -57.66 3.70 -2.97
CA TYR A 698 -57.74 5.08 -2.49
C TYR A 698 -58.98 5.81 -3.00
N SER A 699 -59.26 6.94 -2.36
CA SER A 699 -60.27 7.91 -2.78
C SER A 699 -59.64 9.30 -2.87
N LEU A 700 -59.53 9.83 -4.08
CA LEU A 700 -58.98 11.15 -4.37
C LEU A 700 -60.10 12.16 -4.62
N THR A 701 -60.17 13.19 -3.78
CA THR A 701 -61.11 14.31 -3.94
C THR A 701 -60.39 15.57 -4.42
N LEU A 702 -60.79 16.10 -5.58
CA LEU A 702 -60.34 17.37 -6.15
C LEU A 702 -61.43 18.42 -6.00
N SER A 703 -61.12 19.62 -5.52
CA SER A 703 -62.08 20.71 -5.37
C SER A 703 -61.46 22.10 -5.57
N VAL A 704 -62.30 23.08 -5.92
CA VAL A 704 -61.97 24.52 -6.12
C VAL A 704 -62.91 25.43 -5.33
#